data_AF-A0A401GTH4-F1
#
_entry.id   AF-A0A401GTH4-F1
#
_cell.length_a   1.000
_cell.length_b   1.000
_cell.length_c   1.000
_cell.angle_alpha   90.00
_cell.angle_beta   90.00
_cell.angle_gamma   90.00
#
_symmetry.space_group_name_H-M   'P 1'
#
loop_
_entity.id
_entity.type
_entity.pdbx_description
1 polymer ?
#
loop_
_entity_poly.entity_id
_entity_poly.type
_entity_poly.pdbx_seq_one_letter_code
_entity_poly.pdbx_strand_id
1 'polypeptide(L)'
;MPDQRHSVLLLSLNKFSGFDELHGHLLTALRAKAEVHEVTSSGNAIQRLSTAPHPKAIIVTDAGVTERKNNKVLAKLVEYVTSGGTIIFACQFSSFVRPVDMNSMFQKSWNLPWNAGSYHRSTFALNSSVKGLGLDGLASEYSMKAVHLRNVALHASVYLPTSESCIQSLVFAPSPVGRLNETPVAFASFGNGYIGYVGDVNAEENSSNVVIAMCLASEPRLASGTPTPPNNVQAVRENMKPIILMLSLEKEPWIDDSYSQLYSGLSKNATLHEARTVREANRILNTSPSPFAVLATDSGIARRKHLNLLTRLVEYTRAGGRIVIGCQFSNNLPLDCAERFFARWNLPWDAGSYYRTTFALNPAGIPSPLSRRALFPQYSMKALHLKNVSPETAVYIPTSQSQVESHVFPVTPITGAQLEESPATFAHVGEGYLGYVGDVNGEQQTIRLLIEMCGVRIKPGDLGTRNCMTGVSFGPNGMETQRQYFSETPLPVYPEIIVRPRDTEVTARAVRRKSHAREQQALAEKLKQEGNDFYKDGAWEDAAEAYRKAAFVYGPRPVYMTNLAAALLKLRLWDEAESATDRALRYEPKNLKARFRRGIARKELGDYAAAIKDFYSVLRQDPNNGAARTELAATLSLQSAESGYSIAAVVDESRPENEDACSDILTESDSSDFAIVGDSDMGVCKSHNHQGCAEGRQCRYRHAGDNFSVRDMLGRNVCLMWLLGTCRYDQGCSYNHDDTYLPTRGWWADEWKLARMRDDVQNLLRQGLQLEEVENMIPSRWPTWRQDAWAVAENYRE
;
A
#
# COMPACT_ATOMS: atom_id res chain seq x y z
N MET A 1 52.91 -17.43 -20.08
CA MET A 1 51.94 -17.34 -21.19
C MET A 1 51.27 -15.98 -21.07
N PRO A 2 51.16 -15.18 -22.14
CA PRO A 2 50.50 -13.88 -22.02
C PRO A 2 49.08 -14.11 -21.53
N ASP A 3 48.68 -13.34 -20.52
CA ASP A 3 47.41 -13.43 -19.83
C ASP A 3 46.27 -13.20 -20.85
N GLN A 4 45.77 -14.28 -21.45
CA GLN A 4 44.81 -14.21 -22.54
C GLN A 4 43.48 -13.79 -21.93
N ARG A 5 43.23 -12.47 -21.88
CA ARG A 5 41.97 -11.92 -21.37
C ARG A 5 40.81 -12.61 -22.05
N HIS A 6 39.96 -13.23 -21.25
CA HIS A 6 38.77 -13.91 -21.74
C HIS A 6 37.92 -12.93 -22.54
N SER A 7 37.41 -13.33 -23.71
CA SER A 7 36.52 -12.48 -24.51
C SER A 7 35.05 -12.77 -24.18
N VAL A 8 34.28 -11.70 -23.96
CA VAL A 8 32.83 -11.76 -23.70
C VAL A 8 32.11 -10.99 -24.80
N LEU A 9 31.05 -11.57 -25.35
CA LEU A 9 30.23 -10.95 -26.40
C LEU A 9 28.88 -10.51 -25.83
N LEU A 10 28.53 -9.24 -25.96
CA LEU A 10 27.19 -8.71 -25.75
C LEU A 10 26.40 -8.82 -27.06
N LEU A 11 25.28 -9.53 -27.03
CA LEU A 11 24.36 -9.66 -28.17
C LEU A 11 23.12 -8.81 -27.93
N SER A 12 23.10 -7.63 -28.55
CA SER A 12 22.10 -6.57 -28.34
C SER A 12 21.32 -6.24 -29.63
N LEU A 13 20.48 -7.17 -30.11
CA LEU A 13 19.78 -7.04 -31.40
C LEU A 13 18.69 -5.95 -31.44
N ASN A 14 18.21 -5.52 -30.28
CA ASN A 14 17.24 -4.44 -30.07
C ASN A 14 17.70 -3.54 -28.90
N LYS A 15 18.96 -3.08 -28.92
CA LYS A 15 19.53 -2.26 -27.83
C LYS A 15 18.71 -0.99 -27.58
N PHE A 16 18.24 -0.82 -26.34
CA PHE A 16 17.62 0.42 -25.87
C PHE A 16 18.68 1.49 -25.55
N SER A 17 18.36 2.77 -25.76
CA SER A 17 19.28 3.90 -25.63
C SER A 17 19.89 4.09 -24.24
N GLY A 18 19.17 3.74 -23.16
CA GLY A 18 19.68 3.83 -21.78
C GLY A 18 20.35 2.56 -21.25
N PHE A 19 20.66 1.59 -22.12
CA PHE A 19 21.27 0.32 -21.69
C PHE A 19 22.62 0.52 -20.96
N ASP A 20 23.50 1.35 -21.52
CA ASP A 20 24.85 1.53 -20.99
C ASP A 20 24.84 2.28 -19.64
N GLU A 21 23.86 3.18 -19.43
CA GLU A 21 23.65 3.89 -18.17
C GLU A 21 23.14 2.92 -17.08
N LEU A 22 22.07 2.17 -17.38
CA LEU A 22 21.47 1.24 -16.41
C LEU A 22 22.43 0.11 -15.99
N HIS A 23 23.22 -0.40 -16.95
CA HIS A 23 24.17 -1.50 -16.71
C HIS A 23 25.63 -1.03 -16.58
N GLY A 24 25.85 0.25 -16.27
CA GLY A 24 27.20 0.83 -16.21
C GLY A 24 28.14 0.10 -15.24
N HIS A 25 27.63 -0.35 -14.09
CA HIS A 25 28.38 -1.12 -13.10
C HIS A 25 28.78 -2.52 -13.64
N LEU A 26 27.86 -3.23 -14.30
CA LEU A 26 28.15 -4.51 -14.98
C LEU A 26 29.22 -4.35 -16.06
N LEU A 27 29.05 -3.37 -16.95
CA LEU A 27 29.96 -3.14 -18.08
C LEU A 27 31.36 -2.76 -17.59
N THR A 28 31.45 -1.94 -16.54
CA THR A 28 32.72 -1.56 -15.92
C THR A 28 33.42 -2.78 -15.32
N ALA A 29 32.70 -3.58 -14.54
CA ALA A 29 33.25 -4.77 -13.89
C ALA A 29 33.62 -5.88 -14.90
N LEU A 30 32.86 -6.05 -15.97
CA LEU A 30 33.19 -6.96 -17.07
C LEU A 30 34.45 -6.52 -17.82
N ARG A 31 34.55 -5.25 -18.21
CA ARG A 31 35.72 -4.69 -18.92
C ARG A 31 37.00 -4.76 -18.08
N ALA A 32 36.89 -4.75 -16.76
CA ALA A 32 38.01 -4.95 -15.86
C ALA A 32 38.56 -6.40 -15.90
N LYS A 33 37.71 -7.39 -16.24
CA LYS A 33 38.02 -8.84 -16.15
C LYS A 33 38.11 -9.54 -17.51
N ALA A 34 37.58 -8.94 -18.56
CA ALA A 34 37.40 -9.55 -19.88
C ALA A 34 37.45 -8.51 -21.00
N GLU A 35 37.77 -8.95 -22.21
CA GLU A 35 37.63 -8.16 -23.43
C GLU A 35 36.17 -8.21 -23.91
N VAL A 36 35.46 -7.10 -23.84
CA VAL A 36 34.02 -7.03 -24.12
C VAL A 36 33.77 -6.49 -25.52
N HIS A 37 33.09 -7.28 -26.35
CA HIS A 37 32.63 -6.88 -27.68
C HIS A 37 31.11 -6.80 -27.70
N GLU A 38 30.52 -5.89 -28.48
CA GLU A 38 29.08 -5.80 -28.66
C GLU A 38 28.69 -5.97 -30.12
N VAL A 39 27.59 -6.68 -30.35
CA VAL A 39 26.99 -6.85 -31.68
C VAL A 39 25.51 -6.50 -31.62
N THR A 40 25.10 -5.63 -32.53
CA THR A 40 23.73 -5.08 -32.59
C THR A 40 22.94 -5.49 -33.82
N SER A 41 23.52 -6.28 -34.73
CA SER A 41 22.86 -6.73 -35.96
C SER A 41 22.94 -8.24 -36.12
N SER A 42 21.88 -8.83 -36.68
CA SER A 42 21.76 -10.28 -36.85
C SER A 42 22.82 -10.85 -37.79
N GLY A 43 23.20 -10.08 -38.84
CA GLY A 43 24.26 -10.47 -39.77
C GLY A 43 25.62 -10.54 -39.07
N ASN A 44 25.98 -9.50 -38.32
CA ASN A 44 27.23 -9.47 -37.56
C ASN A 44 27.23 -10.54 -36.45
N ALA A 45 26.06 -10.85 -35.86
CA ALA A 45 25.94 -11.87 -34.83
C ALA A 45 26.26 -13.26 -35.40
N ILE A 46 25.64 -13.61 -36.55
CA ILE A 46 25.91 -14.88 -37.23
C ILE A 46 27.38 -14.96 -37.65
N GLN A 47 27.94 -13.87 -38.19
CA GLN A 47 29.35 -13.82 -38.58
C GLN A 47 30.27 -14.03 -37.36
N ARG A 48 30.04 -13.32 -36.26
CA ARG A 48 30.85 -13.42 -35.04
C ARG A 48 30.76 -14.80 -34.38
N LEU A 49 29.58 -15.42 -34.40
CA LEU A 49 29.35 -16.77 -33.90
C LEU A 49 29.97 -17.85 -34.78
N SER A 50 30.15 -17.58 -36.08
CA SER A 50 30.72 -18.53 -37.04
C SER A 50 32.23 -18.38 -37.23
N THR A 51 32.86 -17.37 -36.64
CA THR A 51 34.29 -17.06 -36.81
C THR A 51 35.06 -17.29 -35.52
N ALA A 52 36.08 -18.16 -35.57
CA ALA A 52 37.01 -18.36 -34.47
C ALA A 52 37.98 -17.17 -34.34
N PRO A 53 38.45 -16.81 -33.13
CA PRO A 53 38.17 -17.47 -31.85
C PRO A 53 36.77 -17.13 -31.31
N HIS A 54 36.06 -18.16 -30.83
CA HIS A 54 34.75 -17.98 -30.20
C HIS A 54 34.91 -17.24 -28.85
N PRO A 55 33.93 -16.40 -28.48
CA PRO A 55 33.91 -15.80 -27.15
C PRO A 55 33.85 -16.89 -26.09
N LYS A 56 34.38 -16.62 -24.88
CA LYS A 56 34.24 -17.52 -23.73
C LYS A 56 32.80 -17.55 -23.24
N ALA A 57 32.15 -16.39 -23.24
CA ALA A 57 30.75 -16.24 -22.83
C ALA A 57 30.03 -15.24 -23.72
N ILE A 58 28.72 -15.46 -23.90
CA ILE A 58 27.83 -14.57 -24.62
C ILE A 58 26.72 -14.13 -23.67
N ILE A 59 26.55 -12.82 -23.51
CA ILE A 59 25.44 -12.24 -22.78
C ILE A 59 24.41 -11.79 -23.81
N VAL A 60 23.26 -12.44 -23.81
CA VAL A 60 22.09 -12.01 -24.58
C VAL A 60 21.39 -10.93 -23.77
N THR A 61 21.47 -9.69 -24.25
CA THR A 61 21.09 -8.51 -23.48
C THR A 61 19.64 -8.08 -23.71
N ASP A 62 19.00 -8.54 -24.79
CA ASP A 62 17.63 -8.16 -25.14
C ASP A 62 16.80 -9.27 -25.82
N ALA A 63 15.49 -9.08 -25.82
CA ALA A 63 14.50 -10.02 -26.34
C ALA A 63 14.51 -10.17 -27.87
N GLY A 64 15.27 -9.34 -28.60
CA GLY A 64 15.34 -9.39 -30.06
C GLY A 64 15.78 -10.75 -30.59
N VAL A 65 16.55 -11.52 -29.81
CA VAL A 65 16.92 -12.91 -30.15
C VAL A 65 15.73 -13.83 -30.39
N THR A 66 14.57 -13.54 -29.77
CA THR A 66 13.35 -14.36 -29.87
C THR A 66 12.50 -14.04 -31.09
N GLU A 67 12.81 -12.96 -31.82
CA GLU A 67 12.06 -12.59 -33.01
C GLU A 67 12.30 -13.56 -34.16
N ARG A 68 11.25 -13.84 -34.94
CA ARG A 68 11.32 -14.77 -36.09
C ARG A 68 12.43 -14.43 -37.07
N LYS A 69 12.71 -13.13 -37.29
CA LYS A 69 13.78 -12.65 -38.18
C LYS A 69 15.19 -13.08 -37.71
N ASN A 70 15.33 -13.39 -36.42
CA ASN A 70 16.58 -13.73 -35.75
C ASN A 70 16.72 -15.23 -35.43
N ASN A 71 15.82 -16.10 -35.92
CA ASN A 71 15.88 -17.55 -35.70
C ASN A 71 17.24 -18.17 -36.09
N LYS A 72 17.92 -17.64 -37.12
CA LYS A 72 19.28 -18.08 -37.50
C LYS A 72 20.33 -17.77 -36.43
N VAL A 73 20.20 -16.63 -35.74
CA VAL A 73 21.07 -16.27 -34.61
C VAL A 73 20.83 -17.25 -33.47
N LEU A 74 19.56 -17.52 -33.14
CA LEU A 74 19.20 -18.47 -32.08
C LEU A 74 19.74 -19.88 -32.35
N ALA A 75 19.63 -20.38 -33.58
CA ALA A 75 20.24 -21.66 -33.96
C ALA A 75 21.77 -21.66 -33.76
N LYS A 76 22.46 -20.56 -34.13
CA LYS A 76 23.90 -20.42 -33.90
C LYS A 76 24.27 -20.35 -32.42
N LEU A 77 23.42 -19.79 -31.57
CA LEU A 77 23.62 -19.80 -30.12
C LEU A 77 23.51 -21.22 -29.56
N VAL A 78 22.54 -22.02 -30.03
CA VAL A 78 22.41 -23.43 -29.63
C VAL A 78 23.64 -24.23 -30.06
N GLU A 79 24.13 -24.04 -31.30
CA GLU A 79 25.38 -24.66 -31.78
C GLU A 79 26.59 -24.28 -30.91
N TYR A 80 26.72 -23.00 -30.57
CA TYR A 80 27.81 -22.47 -29.74
C TYR A 80 27.83 -23.10 -28.35
N VAL A 81 26.68 -23.17 -27.66
CA VAL A 81 26.61 -23.77 -26.32
C VAL A 81 26.84 -25.29 -26.39
N THR A 82 26.28 -25.96 -27.40
CA THR A 82 26.51 -27.40 -27.62
C THR A 82 28.00 -27.72 -27.78
N SER A 83 28.77 -26.78 -28.34
CA SER A 83 30.21 -26.88 -28.56
C SER A 83 31.08 -26.50 -27.35
N GLY A 84 30.48 -26.19 -26.18
CA GLY A 84 31.21 -25.84 -24.96
C GLY A 84 31.12 -24.37 -24.54
N GLY A 85 30.41 -23.54 -25.29
CA GLY A 85 30.24 -22.12 -24.96
C GLY A 85 29.28 -21.88 -23.79
N THR A 86 29.48 -20.77 -23.07
CA THR A 86 28.51 -20.30 -22.07
C THR A 86 27.64 -19.19 -22.64
N ILE A 87 26.32 -19.31 -22.51
CA ILE A 87 25.37 -18.24 -22.82
C ILE A 87 24.60 -17.81 -21.58
N ILE A 88 24.32 -16.51 -21.46
CA ILE A 88 23.58 -15.95 -20.33
C ILE A 88 22.50 -15.02 -20.88
N PHE A 89 21.24 -15.32 -20.58
CA PHE A 89 20.11 -14.42 -20.84
C PHE A 89 19.93 -13.49 -19.65
N ALA A 90 20.23 -12.19 -19.82
CA ALA A 90 20.24 -11.22 -18.72
C ALA A 90 19.95 -9.80 -19.21
N CYS A 91 20.01 -8.83 -18.30
CA CYS A 91 19.77 -7.42 -18.60
C CYS A 91 18.35 -7.21 -19.17
N GLN A 92 18.22 -6.46 -20.27
CA GLN A 92 16.93 -6.10 -20.87
C GLN A 92 16.20 -7.28 -21.51
N PHE A 93 16.84 -8.44 -21.66
CA PHE A 93 16.16 -9.67 -22.06
C PHE A 93 15.00 -9.96 -21.09
N SER A 94 15.28 -9.95 -19.79
CA SER A 94 14.30 -10.27 -18.75
C SER A 94 13.21 -9.20 -18.59
N SER A 95 13.50 -7.96 -18.97
CA SER A 95 12.54 -6.85 -18.92
C SER A 95 11.50 -6.86 -20.03
N PHE A 96 11.88 -7.29 -21.25
CA PHE A 96 11.06 -7.10 -22.45
C PHE A 96 10.65 -8.40 -23.17
N VAL A 97 11.17 -9.56 -22.77
CA VAL A 97 10.77 -10.83 -23.39
C VAL A 97 9.31 -11.16 -23.04
N ARG A 98 8.50 -11.48 -24.06
CA ARG A 98 7.13 -11.95 -23.83
C ARG A 98 7.17 -13.38 -23.27
N PRO A 99 6.37 -13.73 -22.24
CA PRO A 99 6.37 -15.09 -21.66
C PRO A 99 6.18 -16.21 -22.69
N VAL A 100 5.35 -16.00 -23.71
CA VAL A 100 5.10 -16.99 -24.78
C VAL A 100 6.36 -17.23 -25.62
N ASP A 101 7.10 -16.18 -25.95
CA ASP A 101 8.33 -16.29 -26.75
C ASP A 101 9.45 -16.93 -25.94
N MET A 102 9.59 -16.56 -24.67
CA MET A 102 10.56 -17.17 -23.75
C MET A 102 10.32 -18.67 -23.57
N ASN A 103 9.06 -19.06 -23.33
CA ASN A 103 8.68 -20.48 -23.22
C ASN A 103 8.97 -21.22 -24.52
N SER A 104 8.57 -20.65 -25.66
CA SER A 104 8.79 -21.26 -26.97
C SER A 104 10.28 -21.41 -27.28
N MET A 105 11.11 -20.42 -26.92
CA MET A 105 12.57 -20.47 -27.11
C MET A 105 13.18 -21.60 -26.27
N PHE A 106 12.95 -21.62 -24.95
CA PHE A 106 13.54 -22.65 -24.08
C PHE A 106 13.06 -24.06 -24.42
N GLN A 107 11.78 -24.25 -24.69
CA GLN A 107 11.23 -25.58 -25.00
C GLN A 107 11.61 -26.07 -26.40
N LYS A 108 11.47 -25.23 -27.42
CA LYS A 108 11.64 -25.68 -28.82
C LYS A 108 13.07 -25.57 -29.33
N SER A 109 13.83 -24.57 -28.87
CA SER A 109 15.19 -24.32 -29.38
C SER A 109 16.25 -24.91 -28.45
N TRP A 110 16.04 -24.79 -27.14
CA TRP A 110 16.98 -25.30 -26.13
C TRP A 110 16.57 -26.65 -25.53
N ASN A 111 15.39 -27.20 -25.89
CA ASN A 111 14.89 -28.47 -25.32
C ASN A 111 14.93 -28.51 -23.77
N LEU A 112 14.69 -27.37 -23.13
CA LEU A 112 14.63 -27.23 -21.68
C LEU A 112 13.17 -27.12 -21.25
N PRO A 113 12.79 -27.73 -20.11
CA PRO A 113 11.42 -27.63 -19.60
C PRO A 113 11.07 -26.25 -19.01
N TRP A 114 11.98 -25.28 -19.12
CA TRP A 114 11.92 -23.97 -18.48
C TRP A 114 10.77 -23.13 -19.03
N ASN A 115 9.96 -22.61 -18.11
CA ASN A 115 8.83 -21.74 -18.42
C ASN A 115 8.91 -20.44 -17.63
N ALA A 116 8.40 -19.34 -18.18
CA ALA A 116 8.11 -18.11 -17.47
C ALA A 116 7.27 -18.40 -16.22
N GLY A 117 7.76 -17.96 -15.07
CA GLY A 117 7.14 -18.06 -13.75
C GLY A 117 6.56 -16.73 -13.29
N SER A 118 6.52 -16.58 -11.98
CA SER A 118 6.05 -15.37 -11.31
C SER A 118 6.99 -14.19 -11.60
N TYR A 119 6.44 -12.98 -11.51
CA TYR A 119 7.21 -11.75 -11.63
C TYR A 119 6.98 -10.92 -10.37
N HIS A 120 8.02 -10.76 -9.57
CA HIS A 120 7.95 -9.94 -8.37
C HIS A 120 9.35 -9.59 -7.86
N ARG A 121 9.42 -8.66 -6.91
CA ARG A 121 10.61 -8.46 -6.10
C ARG A 121 10.56 -9.37 -4.89
N SER A 122 11.67 -9.97 -4.47
CA SER A 122 11.79 -10.70 -3.21
C SER A 122 13.26 -10.85 -2.86
N THR A 123 13.55 -11.33 -1.65
CA THR A 123 14.88 -11.80 -1.27
C THR A 123 15.00 -13.27 -1.65
N PHE A 124 16.07 -13.62 -2.36
CA PHE A 124 16.34 -14.99 -2.76
C PHE A 124 17.65 -15.45 -2.15
N ALA A 125 17.68 -16.67 -1.62
CA ALA A 125 18.86 -17.26 -1.01
C ALA A 125 19.65 -18.08 -2.03
N LEU A 126 20.97 -18.04 -1.89
CA LEU A 126 21.90 -18.80 -2.70
C LEU A 126 21.73 -20.29 -2.42
N ASN A 127 21.51 -21.06 -3.47
CA ASN A 127 21.33 -22.50 -3.37
C ASN A 127 22.68 -23.21 -3.51
N SER A 128 23.15 -23.81 -2.43
CA SER A 128 24.39 -24.59 -2.39
C SER A 128 24.38 -25.87 -3.24
N SER A 129 23.20 -26.28 -3.73
CA SER A 129 23.05 -27.47 -4.58
C SER A 129 23.36 -27.22 -6.05
N VAL A 130 23.64 -25.97 -6.45
CA VAL A 130 23.90 -25.65 -7.86
C VAL A 130 25.20 -26.28 -8.35
N LYS A 131 25.19 -26.82 -9.57
CA LYS A 131 26.35 -27.47 -10.19
C LYS A 131 26.90 -26.61 -11.33
N GLY A 132 28.22 -26.64 -11.49
CA GLY A 132 28.89 -25.98 -12.61
C GLY A 132 29.14 -24.47 -12.46
N LEU A 133 28.76 -23.87 -11.31
CA LEU A 133 29.01 -22.47 -11.00
C LEU A 133 29.80 -22.35 -9.69
N GLY A 134 30.90 -21.58 -9.71
CA GLY A 134 31.63 -21.23 -8.49
C GLY A 134 30.80 -20.25 -7.65
N LEU A 135 30.56 -20.60 -6.38
CA LEU A 135 29.73 -19.81 -5.47
C LEU A 135 30.52 -18.74 -4.71
N ASP A 136 31.85 -18.80 -4.77
CA ASP A 136 32.73 -17.89 -4.05
C ASP A 136 32.54 -16.44 -4.54
N GLY A 137 32.25 -15.54 -3.59
CA GLY A 137 32.01 -14.13 -3.87
C GLY A 137 30.59 -13.78 -4.32
N LEU A 138 29.67 -14.76 -4.39
CA LEU A 138 28.24 -14.50 -4.56
C LEU A 138 27.57 -14.22 -3.20
N ALA A 139 26.61 -13.29 -3.18
CA ALA A 139 25.86 -12.96 -1.97
C ALA A 139 25.04 -14.17 -1.50
N SER A 140 25.05 -14.47 -0.19
CA SER A 140 24.28 -15.58 0.39
C SER A 140 22.78 -15.41 0.20
N GLU A 141 22.31 -14.17 0.12
CA GLU A 141 20.96 -13.79 -0.27
C GLU A 141 20.97 -12.33 -0.74
N TYR A 142 20.07 -11.95 -1.64
CA TYR A 142 19.83 -10.54 -1.98
C TYR A 142 18.44 -10.30 -2.55
N SER A 143 17.96 -9.06 -2.45
CA SER A 143 16.71 -8.64 -3.08
C SER A 143 16.91 -8.30 -4.55
N MET A 144 16.04 -8.84 -5.42
CA MET A 144 15.96 -8.43 -6.82
C MET A 144 14.50 -8.43 -7.30
N LYS A 145 14.17 -7.52 -8.22
CA LYS A 145 12.89 -7.59 -8.95
C LYS A 145 13.12 -8.43 -10.20
N ALA A 146 12.54 -9.62 -10.26
CA ALA A 146 12.87 -10.57 -11.30
C ALA A 146 11.64 -11.26 -11.92
N VAL A 147 11.79 -11.63 -13.19
CA VAL A 147 10.97 -12.65 -13.85
C VAL A 147 11.56 -14.01 -13.50
N HIS A 148 10.75 -14.94 -12.99
CA HIS A 148 11.24 -16.25 -12.57
C HIS A 148 11.12 -17.29 -13.68
N LEU A 149 11.84 -18.40 -13.52
CA LEU A 149 11.63 -19.62 -14.26
C LEU A 149 10.99 -20.72 -13.40
N ARG A 150 10.02 -21.40 -13.99
CA ARG A 150 9.40 -22.65 -13.53
C ARG A 150 10.09 -23.85 -14.18
N ASN A 151 9.95 -25.00 -13.54
CA ASN A 151 10.47 -26.29 -14.02
C ASN A 151 11.99 -26.30 -14.22
N VAL A 152 12.72 -25.52 -13.43
CA VAL A 152 14.18 -25.60 -13.34
C VAL A 152 14.52 -26.63 -12.26
N ALA A 153 15.44 -27.55 -12.55
CA ALA A 153 15.88 -28.53 -11.56
C ALA A 153 16.61 -27.84 -10.41
N LEU A 154 16.50 -28.39 -9.19
CA LEU A 154 17.11 -27.79 -7.99
C LEU A 154 18.62 -27.56 -8.16
N HIS A 155 19.35 -28.46 -8.82
CA HIS A 155 20.79 -28.32 -9.07
C HIS A 155 21.15 -27.29 -10.16
N ALA A 156 20.15 -26.72 -10.82
CA ALA A 156 20.29 -25.67 -11.83
C ALA A 156 19.70 -24.32 -11.36
N SER A 157 19.00 -24.27 -10.23
CA SER A 157 18.51 -23.02 -9.63
C SER A 157 19.59 -22.40 -8.77
N VAL A 158 20.17 -21.26 -9.17
CA VAL A 158 21.27 -20.58 -8.44
C VAL A 158 20.72 -19.88 -7.20
N TYR A 159 19.60 -19.18 -7.34
CA TYR A 159 18.90 -18.51 -6.24
C TYR A 159 17.48 -19.04 -6.13
N LEU A 160 16.99 -19.25 -4.92
CA LEU A 160 15.62 -19.69 -4.66
C LEU A 160 14.99 -18.89 -3.53
N PRO A 161 13.67 -18.68 -3.58
CA PRO A 161 12.95 -18.16 -2.43
C PRO A 161 13.00 -19.20 -1.29
N THR A 162 13.10 -18.71 -0.06
CA THR A 162 12.97 -19.49 1.17
C THR A 162 11.55 -19.37 1.72
N SER A 163 11.20 -20.10 2.77
CA SER A 163 9.91 -19.91 3.48
C SER A 163 9.71 -18.49 3.99
N GLU A 164 10.81 -17.76 4.21
CA GLU A 164 10.82 -16.38 4.69
C GLU A 164 10.83 -15.35 3.54
N SER A 165 11.02 -15.80 2.30
CA SER A 165 10.96 -14.91 1.14
C SER A 165 9.56 -14.37 0.96
N CYS A 166 9.44 -13.05 0.97
CA CYS A 166 8.20 -12.34 0.70
C CYS A 166 8.31 -11.51 -0.59
N ILE A 167 7.25 -11.52 -1.39
CA ILE A 167 7.02 -10.62 -2.51
C ILE A 167 7.05 -9.18 -1.99
N GLN A 168 8.12 -8.46 -2.29
CA GLN A 168 8.30 -7.05 -2.01
C GLN A 168 7.57 -6.24 -3.09
N SER A 169 6.81 -5.23 -2.67
CA SER A 169 6.16 -4.29 -3.58
C SER A 169 6.15 -2.92 -2.91
N LEU A 170 6.36 -1.87 -3.71
CA LEU A 170 6.23 -0.48 -3.25
C LEU A 170 4.76 -0.06 -3.09
N VAL A 171 3.82 -0.95 -3.44
CA VAL A 171 2.36 -0.68 -3.48
C VAL A 171 1.56 -1.72 -2.69
N PHE A 172 2.14 -2.90 -2.42
CA PHE A 172 1.48 -4.01 -1.72
C PHE A 172 2.37 -4.49 -0.57
N ALA A 173 1.77 -4.85 0.56
CA ALA A 173 2.52 -5.39 1.70
C ALA A 173 3.27 -6.68 1.33
N PRO A 174 4.42 -6.97 1.97
CA PRO A 174 5.17 -8.19 1.72
C PRO A 174 4.28 -9.42 1.91
N SER A 175 4.08 -10.21 0.85
CA SER A 175 3.32 -11.47 0.91
C SER A 175 4.26 -12.65 0.70
N PRO A 176 4.11 -13.78 1.42
CA PRO A 176 5.01 -14.91 1.24
C PRO A 176 5.07 -15.35 -0.22
N VAL A 177 6.26 -15.71 -0.69
CA VAL A 177 6.41 -16.27 -2.03
C VAL A 177 5.70 -17.63 -2.06
N GLY A 178 4.52 -17.66 -2.67
CA GLY A 178 3.66 -18.84 -2.67
C GLY A 178 4.24 -20.04 -3.45
N ARG A 179 5.29 -19.83 -4.26
CA ARG A 179 5.92 -20.87 -5.07
C ARG A 179 7.41 -20.91 -4.83
N LEU A 180 7.83 -21.77 -3.91
CA LEU A 180 9.23 -21.85 -3.48
C LEU A 180 10.16 -22.55 -4.49
N ASN A 181 9.60 -23.14 -5.55
CA ASN A 181 10.33 -23.88 -6.58
C ASN A 181 10.59 -23.06 -7.85
N GLU A 182 10.20 -21.79 -7.88
CA GLU A 182 10.51 -20.89 -9.00
C GLU A 182 11.79 -20.14 -8.73
N THR A 183 12.68 -20.07 -9.73
CA THR A 183 14.02 -19.46 -9.57
C THR A 183 14.15 -18.18 -10.40
N PRO A 184 14.61 -17.06 -9.83
CA PRO A 184 14.96 -15.87 -10.61
C PRO A 184 16.31 -16.00 -11.34
N VAL A 185 17.15 -16.97 -10.97
CA VAL A 185 18.50 -17.14 -11.52
C VAL A 185 18.78 -18.62 -11.74
N ALA A 186 18.96 -19.03 -13.00
CA ALA A 186 19.24 -20.42 -13.37
C ALA A 186 20.60 -20.56 -14.07
N PHE A 187 21.26 -21.69 -13.86
CA PHE A 187 22.48 -22.07 -14.56
C PHE A 187 22.51 -23.59 -14.74
N ALA A 188 22.46 -24.06 -15.99
CA ALA A 188 22.41 -25.48 -16.31
C ALA A 188 23.44 -25.86 -17.37
N SER A 189 23.91 -27.10 -17.32
CA SER A 189 24.68 -27.70 -18.41
C SER A 189 23.77 -27.95 -19.62
N PHE A 190 24.24 -27.61 -20.81
CA PHE A 190 23.55 -27.89 -22.07
C PHE A 190 24.57 -28.28 -23.14
N GLY A 191 24.46 -29.49 -23.69
CA GLY A 191 25.53 -30.08 -24.49
C GLY A 191 26.83 -30.14 -23.70
N ASN A 192 27.92 -29.58 -24.26
CA ASN A 192 29.21 -29.46 -23.56
C ASN A 192 29.38 -28.12 -22.83
N GLY A 193 28.42 -27.19 -22.96
CA GLY A 193 28.51 -25.84 -22.41
C GLY A 193 27.47 -25.56 -21.33
N TYR A 194 27.20 -24.28 -21.11
CA TYR A 194 26.29 -23.82 -20.08
C TYR A 194 25.29 -22.79 -20.60
N ILE A 195 24.08 -22.86 -20.06
CA ILE A 195 23.01 -21.89 -20.26
C ILE A 195 22.62 -21.26 -18.92
N GLY A 196 22.72 -19.94 -18.86
CA GLY A 196 22.38 -19.10 -17.72
C GLY A 196 21.18 -18.21 -18.01
N TYR A 197 20.43 -17.90 -16.96
CA TYR A 197 19.34 -16.94 -16.96
C TYR A 197 19.41 -16.09 -15.70
N VAL A 198 19.30 -14.77 -15.86
CA VAL A 198 19.20 -13.80 -14.76
C VAL A 198 17.95 -12.96 -14.99
N GLY A 199 16.92 -13.21 -14.19
CA GLY A 199 15.60 -12.62 -14.32
C GLY A 199 15.47 -11.17 -13.86
N ASP A 200 16.52 -10.60 -13.27
CA ASP A 200 16.51 -9.25 -12.72
C ASP A 200 16.25 -8.19 -13.79
N VAL A 201 15.25 -7.34 -13.54
CA VAL A 201 14.82 -6.26 -14.44
C VAL A 201 15.28 -4.87 -13.98
N ASN A 202 15.90 -4.77 -12.80
CA ASN A 202 16.28 -3.50 -12.18
C ASN A 202 17.81 -3.25 -12.16
N ALA A 203 18.61 -4.18 -12.68
CA ALA A 203 20.07 -4.10 -12.74
C ALA A 203 20.70 -3.94 -11.35
N GLU A 204 20.36 -4.84 -10.42
CA GLU A 204 20.95 -4.86 -9.09
C GLU A 204 22.45 -5.25 -9.16
N GLU A 205 23.28 -4.65 -8.30
CA GLU A 205 24.73 -4.88 -8.29
C GLU A 205 25.10 -6.36 -8.06
N ASN A 206 24.35 -7.05 -7.19
CA ASN A 206 24.54 -8.48 -6.94
C ASN A 206 24.21 -9.34 -8.16
N SER A 207 23.24 -8.95 -8.98
CA SER A 207 22.95 -9.62 -10.25
C SER A 207 24.12 -9.49 -11.24
N SER A 208 24.84 -8.36 -11.19
CA SER A 208 26.06 -8.18 -11.99
C SER A 208 27.20 -9.11 -11.58
N ASN A 209 27.37 -9.34 -10.28
CA ASN A 209 28.33 -10.33 -9.78
C ASN A 209 27.99 -11.75 -10.25
N VAL A 210 26.70 -12.10 -10.28
CA VAL A 210 26.21 -13.38 -10.80
C VAL A 210 26.51 -13.53 -12.29
N VAL A 211 26.21 -12.52 -13.12
CA VAL A 211 26.51 -12.55 -14.56
C VAL A 211 28.01 -12.71 -14.81
N ILE A 212 28.85 -12.01 -14.03
CA ILE A 212 30.31 -12.14 -14.13
C ILE A 212 30.77 -13.55 -13.72
N ALA A 213 30.24 -14.11 -12.64
CA ALA A 213 30.56 -15.47 -12.20
C ALA A 213 30.17 -16.50 -13.27
N MET A 214 29.00 -16.36 -13.89
CA MET A 214 28.58 -17.23 -15.01
C MET A 214 29.51 -17.10 -16.22
N CYS A 215 29.97 -15.88 -16.56
CA CYS A 215 30.92 -15.67 -17.67
C CYS A 215 32.28 -16.33 -17.41
N LEU A 216 32.65 -16.49 -16.14
CA LEU A 216 33.96 -16.99 -15.70
C LEU A 216 33.91 -18.44 -15.17
N ALA A 217 32.73 -19.06 -15.13
CA ALA A 217 32.55 -20.44 -14.71
C ALA A 217 33.51 -21.37 -15.48
N SER A 218 34.21 -22.23 -14.74
CA SER A 218 35.22 -23.14 -15.27
C SER A 218 34.72 -24.58 -15.21
N GLU A 219 35.12 -25.40 -16.19
CA GLU A 219 34.71 -26.81 -16.28
C GLU A 219 35.04 -27.63 -15.01
N PRO A 220 34.17 -28.55 -14.56
CA PRO A 220 34.44 -29.37 -13.39
C PRO A 220 35.46 -30.49 -13.68
N ARG A 221 36.58 -30.49 -12.97
CA ARG A 221 37.44 -31.68 -12.83
C ARG A 221 36.78 -32.67 -11.86
N LEU A 222 36.62 -33.92 -12.27
CA LEU A 222 36.20 -35.02 -11.40
C LEU A 222 37.19 -35.23 -10.25
N ALA A 223 36.72 -35.21 -9.02
CA ALA A 223 37.39 -35.89 -7.91
C ALA A 223 36.35 -36.40 -6.90
N SER A 224 36.31 -37.73 -6.82
CA SER A 224 35.65 -38.56 -5.82
C SER A 224 36.19 -38.32 -4.42
N GLY A 225 35.30 -38.27 -3.42
CA GLY A 225 35.69 -38.37 -2.02
C GLY A 225 34.54 -38.08 -1.06
N THR A 226 33.85 -39.12 -0.59
CA THR A 226 33.08 -39.04 0.66
C THR A 226 34.04 -38.85 1.83
N PRO A 227 33.73 -37.93 2.76
CA PRO A 227 33.64 -38.36 4.15
C PRO A 227 32.36 -37.87 4.83
N THR A 228 31.92 -38.70 5.77
CA THR A 228 30.83 -38.57 6.74
C THR A 228 30.70 -37.19 7.42
N PRO A 229 29.48 -36.83 7.87
CA PRO A 229 29.19 -35.51 8.43
C PRO A 229 29.79 -35.34 9.84
N PRO A 230 30.26 -34.14 10.23
CA PRO A 230 30.34 -33.79 11.64
C PRO A 230 28.93 -33.49 12.13
N ASN A 231 28.42 -34.38 12.99
CA ASN A 231 27.37 -34.05 13.94
C ASN A 231 27.75 -32.78 14.72
N ASN A 232 26.74 -31.97 15.08
CA ASN A 232 26.80 -30.80 15.97
C ASN A 232 27.26 -29.45 15.40
N VAL A 233 26.52 -28.87 14.45
CA VAL A 233 26.45 -27.38 14.34
C VAL A 233 25.02 -26.83 14.38
N GLN A 234 24.00 -27.69 14.22
CA GLN A 234 22.59 -27.29 14.27
C GLN A 234 22.09 -26.95 15.69
N ALA A 235 22.85 -27.27 16.74
CA ALA A 235 22.53 -26.89 18.12
C ALA A 235 22.98 -25.47 18.52
N VAL A 236 23.73 -24.74 17.68
CA VAL A 236 24.41 -23.49 18.10
C VAL A 236 23.70 -22.20 17.64
N ARG A 237 22.93 -22.19 16.54
CA ARG A 237 22.26 -20.96 16.05
C ARG A 237 20.80 -20.78 16.46
N GLU A 238 20.12 -21.83 16.90
CA GLU A 238 18.76 -21.71 17.47
C GLU A 238 18.77 -21.09 18.89
N ASN A 239 19.94 -20.84 19.48
CA ASN A 239 20.11 -20.35 20.85
C ASN A 239 20.75 -18.95 20.98
N MET A 240 20.98 -18.22 19.89
CA MET A 240 21.60 -16.88 20.00
C MET A 240 20.55 -15.76 20.03
N LYS A 241 20.45 -15.10 21.19
CA LYS A 241 19.60 -13.94 21.44
C LYS A 241 19.99 -12.75 20.54
N PRO A 242 19.03 -11.99 19.96
CA PRO A 242 19.32 -10.80 19.16
C PRO A 242 20.11 -9.77 19.97
N ILE A 243 21.10 -9.12 19.36
CA ILE A 243 21.89 -8.08 20.02
C ILE A 243 21.15 -6.75 19.93
N ILE A 244 20.90 -6.09 21.07
CA ILE A 244 20.22 -4.79 21.13
C ILE A 244 21.17 -3.78 21.77
N LEU A 245 21.40 -2.67 21.08
CA LEU A 245 22.19 -1.55 21.58
C LEU A 245 21.27 -0.46 22.17
N MET A 246 21.29 -0.26 23.47
CA MET A 246 20.67 0.89 24.11
C MET A 246 21.63 2.08 24.12
N LEU A 247 21.20 3.22 23.58
CA LEU A 247 21.95 4.47 23.62
C LEU A 247 21.37 5.39 24.70
N SER A 248 22.14 5.51 25.78
CA SER A 248 21.78 6.24 27.01
C SER A 248 22.82 7.32 27.32
N LEU A 249 23.02 8.26 26.39
CA LEU A 249 24.09 9.28 26.44
C LEU A 249 23.83 10.38 27.47
N GLU A 250 22.57 10.62 27.83
CA GLU A 250 22.10 11.60 28.82
C GLU A 250 21.08 10.94 29.77
N LYS A 251 21.42 9.74 30.26
CA LYS A 251 20.56 8.92 31.12
C LYS A 251 20.27 9.58 32.47
N GLU A 252 19.00 9.77 32.79
CA GLU A 252 18.57 10.22 34.11
C GLU A 252 18.43 9.04 35.11
N PRO A 253 18.67 9.24 36.42
CA PRO A 253 18.65 8.16 37.41
C PRO A 253 17.32 7.41 37.54
N TRP A 254 16.19 8.08 37.29
CA TRP A 254 14.84 7.53 37.48
C TRP A 254 14.36 6.64 36.31
N ILE A 255 15.13 6.57 35.21
CA ILE A 255 14.78 5.81 34.00
C ILE A 255 14.77 4.31 34.25
N ASP A 256 15.71 3.80 35.04
CA ASP A 256 15.81 2.37 35.32
C ASP A 256 14.57 1.84 36.04
N ASP A 257 14.03 2.65 36.96
CA ASP A 257 12.78 2.34 37.66
C ASP A 257 11.57 2.42 36.71
N SER A 258 11.46 3.52 35.97
CA SER A 258 10.28 3.81 35.13
C SER A 258 10.16 2.89 33.91
N TYR A 259 11.29 2.39 33.40
CA TYR A 259 11.38 1.48 32.26
C TYR A 259 11.88 0.09 32.67
N SER A 260 11.74 -0.28 33.95
CA SER A 260 12.17 -1.58 34.49
C SER A 260 11.64 -2.79 33.70
N GLN A 261 10.39 -2.74 33.24
CA GLN A 261 9.80 -3.77 32.36
C GLN A 261 10.51 -3.86 30.99
N LEU A 262 11.04 -2.75 30.46
CA LEU A 262 11.79 -2.73 29.20
C LEU A 262 13.12 -3.46 29.36
N TYR A 263 13.86 -3.15 30.44
CA TYR A 263 15.10 -3.84 30.76
C TYR A 263 14.86 -5.33 31.02
N SER A 264 13.82 -5.68 31.79
CA SER A 264 13.43 -7.07 32.05
C SER A 264 13.08 -7.82 30.76
N GLY A 265 12.19 -7.25 29.93
CA GLY A 265 11.76 -7.84 28.67
C GLY A 265 12.90 -8.05 27.66
N LEU A 266 13.76 -7.03 27.49
CA LEU A 266 14.91 -7.11 26.60
C LEU A 266 15.99 -8.05 27.14
N SER A 267 16.42 -7.94 28.40
CA SER A 267 17.50 -8.79 28.94
C SER A 267 17.15 -10.28 28.96
N LYS A 268 15.86 -10.63 29.16
CA LYS A 268 15.39 -12.02 29.07
C LYS A 268 15.42 -12.57 27.64
N ASN A 269 15.18 -11.73 26.64
CA ASN A 269 14.93 -12.17 25.26
C ASN A 269 15.98 -11.72 24.23
N ALA A 270 16.93 -10.89 24.62
CA ALA A 270 17.96 -10.29 23.79
C ALA A 270 19.30 -10.18 24.56
N THR A 271 20.41 -10.08 23.82
CA THR A 271 21.70 -9.67 24.36
C THR A 271 21.74 -8.15 24.38
N LEU A 272 21.57 -7.56 25.57
CA LEU A 272 21.44 -6.11 25.74
C LEU A 272 22.81 -5.47 26.04
N HIS A 273 23.22 -4.49 25.24
CA HIS A 273 24.36 -3.64 25.52
C HIS A 273 23.90 -2.19 25.69
N GLU A 274 24.16 -1.59 26.84
CA GLU A 274 23.94 -0.16 27.06
C GLU A 274 25.25 0.61 26.82
N ALA A 275 25.20 1.65 25.97
CA ALA A 275 26.29 2.58 25.75
C ALA A 275 25.93 3.95 26.35
N ARG A 276 26.77 4.43 27.27
CA ARG A 276 26.63 5.76 27.89
C ARG A 276 27.56 6.80 27.28
N THR A 277 28.46 6.35 26.41
CA THR A 277 29.39 7.23 25.68
C THR A 277 29.38 6.94 24.18
N VAL A 278 29.71 7.95 23.38
CA VAL A 278 29.85 7.80 21.91
C VAL A 278 30.93 6.77 21.54
N ARG A 279 31.99 6.65 22.35
CA ARG A 279 33.05 5.66 22.12
C ARG A 279 32.53 4.24 22.26
N GLU A 280 31.74 3.97 23.30
CA GLU A 280 31.11 2.66 23.50
C GLU A 280 30.10 2.35 22.41
N ALA A 281 29.25 3.31 22.05
CA ALA A 281 28.26 3.17 20.98
C ALA A 281 28.94 2.76 19.66
N ASN A 282 30.01 3.48 19.29
CA ASN A 282 30.78 3.18 18.08
C ASN A 282 31.48 1.82 18.13
N ARG A 283 31.97 1.40 19.29
CA ARG A 283 32.59 0.08 19.48
C ARG A 283 31.57 -1.04 19.26
N ILE A 284 30.36 -0.88 19.81
CA ILE A 284 29.29 -1.89 19.71
C ILE A 284 28.70 -1.92 18.30
N LEU A 285 28.50 -0.77 17.63
CA LEU A 285 28.05 -0.74 16.23
C LEU A 285 29.02 -1.45 15.28
N ASN A 286 30.31 -1.55 15.65
CA ASN A 286 31.37 -2.21 14.88
C ASN A 286 31.56 -3.70 15.20
N THR A 287 30.77 -4.30 16.10
CA THR A 287 30.87 -5.72 16.38
C THR A 287 30.39 -6.56 15.20
N SER A 288 30.89 -7.79 15.09
CA SER A 288 30.35 -8.79 14.16
C SER A 288 29.83 -9.98 14.97
N PRO A 289 28.50 -10.22 15.01
CA PRO A 289 27.46 -9.47 14.29
C PRO A 289 27.22 -8.06 14.87
N SER A 290 26.76 -7.14 14.01
CA SER A 290 26.33 -5.79 14.42
C SER A 290 25.01 -5.88 15.20
N PRO A 291 24.66 -4.90 16.06
CA PRO A 291 23.38 -4.90 16.75
C PRO A 291 22.20 -5.04 15.78
N PHE A 292 21.23 -5.87 16.14
CA PHE A 292 20.00 -6.07 15.37
C PHE A 292 19.09 -4.84 15.44
N ALA A 293 19.05 -4.17 16.59
CA ALA A 293 18.39 -2.88 16.76
C ALA A 293 19.17 -1.97 17.72
N VAL A 294 18.97 -0.67 17.55
CA VAL A 294 19.44 0.39 18.40
C VAL A 294 18.23 1.07 19.04
N LEU A 295 18.15 1.07 20.35
CA LEU A 295 17.13 1.79 21.12
C LEU A 295 17.75 3.08 21.67
N ALA A 296 17.39 4.23 21.10
CA ALA A 296 17.78 5.53 21.60
C ALA A 296 16.82 5.98 22.71
N THR A 297 17.30 5.97 23.95
CA THR A 297 16.46 6.24 25.12
C THR A 297 16.41 7.72 25.52
N ASP A 298 17.30 8.55 24.99
CA ASP A 298 17.40 9.98 25.32
C ASP A 298 17.83 10.85 24.14
N SER A 299 17.58 12.16 24.27
CA SER A 299 17.86 13.15 23.21
C SER A 299 19.35 13.46 23.03
N GLY A 300 20.25 12.77 23.75
CA GLY A 300 21.69 12.92 23.59
C GLY A 300 22.15 12.70 22.16
N ILE A 301 21.51 11.81 21.40
CA ILE A 301 21.83 11.58 19.97
C ILE A 301 21.49 12.78 19.06
N ALA A 302 20.61 13.69 19.51
CA ALA A 302 20.24 14.90 18.77
C ALA A 302 21.21 16.07 19.02
N ARG A 303 22.12 15.96 20.00
CA ARG A 303 23.08 17.01 20.34
C ARG A 303 24.10 17.22 19.21
N ARG A 304 24.42 18.49 18.91
CA ARG A 304 25.40 18.86 17.87
C ARG A 304 26.76 18.19 18.04
N LYS A 305 27.22 18.00 19.29
CA LYS A 305 28.48 17.30 19.62
C LYS A 305 28.51 15.82 19.19
N HIS A 306 27.37 15.20 18.91
CA HIS A 306 27.25 13.79 18.54
C HIS A 306 26.86 13.59 17.07
N LEU A 307 27.00 14.61 16.22
CA LEU A 307 26.57 14.56 14.81
C LEU A 307 27.20 13.40 14.03
N ASN A 308 28.47 13.05 14.30
CA ASN A 308 29.12 11.92 13.65
C ASN A 308 28.46 10.57 14.02
N LEU A 309 28.06 10.40 15.29
CA LEU A 309 27.32 9.20 15.70
C LEU A 309 25.95 9.19 15.04
N LEU A 310 25.26 10.33 14.97
CA LEU A 310 23.96 10.45 14.31
C LEU A 310 24.05 10.11 12.81
N THR A 311 25.07 10.57 12.09
CA THR A 311 25.31 10.18 10.69
C THR A 311 25.50 8.67 10.55
N ARG A 312 26.29 8.05 11.43
CA ARG A 312 26.49 6.59 11.45
C ARG A 312 25.20 5.83 11.77
N LEU A 313 24.36 6.38 12.63
CA LEU A 313 23.04 5.82 12.92
C LEU A 313 22.12 5.90 11.70
N VAL A 314 22.15 6.99 10.95
CA VAL A 314 21.43 7.10 9.67
C VAL A 314 21.93 6.07 8.66
N GLU A 315 23.24 5.90 8.54
CA GLU A 315 23.85 4.85 7.68
C GLU A 315 23.47 3.45 8.14
N TYR A 316 23.52 3.19 9.46
CA TYR A 316 23.08 1.94 10.06
C TYR A 316 21.61 1.65 9.75
N THR A 317 20.71 2.63 9.88
CA THR A 317 19.31 2.46 9.48
C THR A 317 19.21 2.14 7.98
N ARG A 318 19.89 2.91 7.14
CA ARG A 318 19.85 2.70 5.68
C ARG A 318 20.40 1.34 5.25
N ALA A 319 21.31 0.76 6.03
CA ALA A 319 21.93 -0.54 5.80
C ALA A 319 21.15 -1.74 6.39
N GLY A 320 19.91 -1.54 6.89
CA GLY A 320 19.06 -2.63 7.39
C GLY A 320 18.85 -2.62 8.90
N GLY A 321 19.55 -1.73 9.62
CA GLY A 321 19.44 -1.59 11.06
C GLY A 321 18.11 -0.99 11.50
N ARG A 322 17.64 -1.37 12.69
CA ARG A 322 16.44 -0.77 13.30
C ARG A 322 16.86 0.27 14.32
N ILE A 323 16.36 1.49 14.21
CA ILE A 323 16.50 2.50 15.26
C ILE A 323 15.12 2.75 15.84
N VAL A 324 14.99 2.57 17.15
CA VAL A 324 13.77 2.86 17.90
C VAL A 324 14.08 4.02 18.84
N ILE A 325 13.30 5.09 18.74
CA ILE A 325 13.43 6.28 19.57
C ILE A 325 12.27 6.28 20.56
N GLY A 326 12.56 6.39 21.85
CA GLY A 326 11.53 6.44 22.87
C GLY A 326 12.09 6.71 24.25
N CYS A 327 11.32 6.32 25.27
CA CYS A 327 11.63 6.60 26.67
C CYS A 327 11.75 8.11 26.93
N GLN A 328 12.80 8.56 27.64
CA GLN A 328 12.98 9.99 27.95
C GLN A 328 13.41 10.85 26.77
N PHE A 329 13.62 10.29 25.57
CA PHE A 329 13.90 11.07 24.38
C PHE A 329 12.86 12.17 24.19
N SER A 330 11.57 11.82 24.32
CA SER A 330 10.43 12.70 24.12
C SER A 330 10.28 13.77 25.20
N ASN A 331 10.85 13.56 26.40
CA ASN A 331 10.88 14.58 27.46
C ASN A 331 11.82 15.74 27.13
N ASN A 332 12.90 15.43 26.41
CA ASN A 332 14.04 16.32 26.25
C ASN A 332 14.34 16.65 24.77
N LEU A 333 13.40 16.38 23.86
CA LEU A 333 13.51 16.74 22.46
C LEU A 333 13.29 18.26 22.29
N PRO A 334 14.27 19.03 21.83
CA PRO A 334 14.05 20.44 21.50
C PRO A 334 13.04 20.54 20.35
N LEU A 335 11.87 21.12 20.61
CA LEU A 335 10.74 21.15 19.67
C LEU A 335 11.10 21.86 18.35
N ASP A 336 11.97 22.87 18.42
CA ASP A 336 12.47 23.65 17.28
C ASP A 336 13.44 22.88 16.37
N CYS A 337 13.89 21.70 16.80
CA CYS A 337 14.88 20.89 16.11
C CYS A 337 14.32 19.56 15.59
N ALA A 338 13.07 19.20 15.89
CA ALA A 338 12.48 17.90 15.55
C ALA A 338 12.46 17.65 14.03
N GLU A 339 11.94 18.60 13.25
CA GLU A 339 11.97 18.53 11.78
C GLU A 339 13.39 18.28 11.23
N ARG A 340 14.36 19.07 11.66
CA ARG A 340 15.77 18.93 11.22
C ARG A 340 16.38 17.61 11.67
N PHE A 341 15.94 17.07 12.80
CA PHE A 341 16.39 15.79 13.30
C PHE A 341 15.92 14.65 12.39
N PHE A 342 14.61 14.56 12.13
CA PHE A 342 14.01 13.50 11.31
C PHE A 342 14.29 13.64 9.81
N ALA A 343 14.50 14.86 9.30
CA ALA A 343 14.88 15.11 7.91
C ALA A 343 16.18 14.38 7.50
N ARG A 344 17.06 14.02 8.44
CA ARG A 344 18.25 13.20 8.15
C ARG A 344 17.93 11.81 7.62
N TRP A 345 16.79 11.26 8.02
CA TRP A 345 16.22 10.02 7.48
C TRP A 345 15.26 10.26 6.30
N ASN A 346 15.20 11.49 5.79
CA ASN A 346 14.28 11.93 4.74
C ASN A 346 12.79 11.78 5.13
N LEU A 347 12.50 12.01 6.42
CA LEU A 347 11.15 11.97 6.97
C LEU A 347 10.66 13.39 7.30
N PRO A 348 9.44 13.77 6.91
CA PRO A 348 8.90 15.12 7.11
C PRO A 348 8.38 15.37 8.53
N TRP A 349 8.66 14.44 9.45
CA TRP A 349 8.11 14.46 10.81
C TRP A 349 8.60 15.67 11.59
N ASP A 350 7.68 16.30 12.32
CA ASP A 350 7.98 17.41 13.20
C ASP A 350 7.21 17.26 14.53
N ALA A 351 7.62 17.98 15.56
CA ALA A 351 6.98 17.92 16.87
C ALA A 351 5.54 18.48 16.79
N GLY A 352 4.60 17.68 17.28
CA GLY A 352 3.18 17.98 17.39
C GLY A 352 2.76 18.29 18.82
N SER A 353 1.52 17.96 19.14
CA SER A 353 0.91 18.20 20.45
C SER A 353 1.49 17.30 21.56
N TYR A 354 1.30 17.73 22.80
CA TYR A 354 1.70 16.96 23.99
C TYR A 354 0.54 16.86 24.98
N TYR A 355 -0.08 15.68 25.10
CA TYR A 355 -1.18 15.43 26.02
C TYR A 355 -1.35 13.94 26.33
N ARG A 356 -2.22 13.63 27.31
CA ARG A 356 -2.68 12.26 27.59
C ARG A 356 -4.05 12.04 26.96
N THR A 357 -4.22 10.92 26.27
CA THR A 357 -5.53 10.41 25.84
C THR A 357 -5.43 8.91 25.56
N THR A 358 -6.56 8.27 25.29
CA THR A 358 -6.64 6.91 24.79
C THR A 358 -6.42 6.91 23.28
N PHE A 359 -5.42 6.15 22.81
CA PHE A 359 -5.17 5.92 21.40
C PHE A 359 -5.48 4.47 21.05
N ALA A 360 -5.94 4.25 19.82
CA ALA A 360 -6.15 2.91 19.28
C ALA A 360 -5.12 2.57 18.20
N LEU A 361 -4.85 1.27 18.02
CA LEU A 361 -4.08 0.79 16.88
C LEU A 361 -4.73 1.29 15.61
N ASN A 362 -3.91 1.79 14.70
CA ASN A 362 -4.36 2.36 13.45
C ASN A 362 -5.33 1.38 12.74
N PRO A 363 -6.60 1.76 12.54
CA PRO A 363 -7.61 0.90 11.96
C PRO A 363 -7.36 0.63 10.48
N ALA A 364 -6.56 1.47 9.81
CA ALA A 364 -6.11 1.24 8.43
C ALA A 364 -5.02 0.16 8.31
N GLY A 365 -4.49 -0.33 9.44
CA GLY A 365 -3.35 -1.25 9.50
C GLY A 365 -2.18 -0.62 10.23
N ILE A 366 -1.27 -1.45 10.76
CA ILE A 366 -0.02 -0.98 11.36
C ILE A 366 1.16 -1.27 10.43
N PRO A 367 2.27 -0.51 10.52
CA PRO A 367 3.40 -0.68 9.62
C PRO A 367 4.08 -2.05 9.78
N SER A 368 4.35 -2.72 8.66
CA SER A 368 5.21 -3.92 8.65
C SER A 368 6.62 -3.54 9.12
N PRO A 369 7.31 -4.38 9.92
CA PRO A 369 7.00 -5.76 10.29
C PRO A 369 6.31 -5.89 11.66
N LEU A 370 5.68 -4.82 12.20
CA LEU A 370 5.01 -4.90 13.49
C LEU A 370 3.81 -5.84 13.43
N SER A 371 3.61 -6.65 14.47
CA SER A 371 2.46 -7.54 14.59
C SER A 371 1.34 -6.94 15.43
N ARG A 372 0.14 -6.81 14.87
CA ARG A 372 -1.05 -6.35 15.61
C ARG A 372 -1.35 -7.26 16.80
N ARG A 373 -1.04 -8.55 16.67
CA ARG A 373 -1.20 -9.55 17.74
C ARG A 373 -0.19 -9.39 18.86
N ALA A 374 0.92 -8.69 18.66
CA ALA A 374 1.90 -8.42 19.70
C ALA A 374 1.56 -7.17 20.52
N LEU A 375 0.59 -6.35 20.09
CA LEU A 375 0.27 -5.05 20.65
C LEU A 375 -1.14 -5.00 21.27
N PHE A 376 -1.39 -3.99 22.10
CA PHE A 376 -2.70 -3.75 22.69
C PHE A 376 -3.58 -2.97 21.70
N PRO A 377 -4.88 -3.28 21.57
CA PRO A 377 -5.75 -2.63 20.61
C PRO A 377 -5.95 -1.13 20.89
N GLN A 378 -5.89 -0.73 22.16
CA GLN A 378 -5.93 0.65 22.60
C GLN A 378 -5.37 0.79 24.03
N TYR A 379 -4.84 1.96 24.37
CA TYR A 379 -4.50 2.32 25.74
C TYR A 379 -4.33 3.84 25.91
N SER A 380 -4.44 4.32 27.15
CA SER A 380 -4.12 5.71 27.51
C SER A 380 -2.61 5.89 27.67
N MET A 381 -2.05 6.88 26.99
CA MET A 381 -0.63 7.26 27.12
C MET A 381 -0.49 8.78 27.13
N LYS A 382 0.54 9.29 27.82
CA LYS A 382 0.90 10.72 27.79
C LYS A 382 2.09 10.88 26.87
N ALA A 383 1.89 11.44 25.68
CA ALA A 383 2.90 11.40 24.64
C ALA A 383 3.16 12.77 24.01
N LEU A 384 4.40 12.97 23.53
CA LEU A 384 4.72 13.96 22.52
C LEU A 384 4.40 13.36 21.14
N HIS A 385 3.55 14.02 20.37
CA HIS A 385 3.15 13.52 19.06
C HIS A 385 4.09 13.99 17.97
N LEU A 386 4.04 13.30 16.84
CA LEU A 386 4.59 13.78 15.58
C LEU A 386 3.46 14.19 14.64
N LYS A 387 3.62 15.34 14.00
CA LYS A 387 2.81 15.80 12.87
C LYS A 387 3.53 15.50 11.55
N ASN A 388 2.83 15.66 10.42
CA ASN A 388 3.31 15.27 9.09
C ASN A 388 3.66 13.77 8.98
N VAL A 389 3.01 12.94 9.79
CA VAL A 389 3.18 11.49 9.74
C VAL A 389 2.26 10.93 8.68
N SER A 390 2.79 10.07 7.80
CA SER A 390 1.94 9.34 6.85
C SER A 390 0.97 8.42 7.61
N PRO A 391 -0.31 8.35 7.24
CA PRO A 391 -1.24 7.38 7.80
C PRO A 391 -0.74 5.93 7.72
N GLU A 392 0.14 5.61 6.77
CA GLU A 392 0.70 4.27 6.57
C GLU A 392 1.82 3.94 7.57
N THR A 393 2.47 4.95 8.16
CA THR A 393 3.56 4.79 9.14
C THR A 393 3.08 4.96 10.58
N ALA A 394 1.87 5.50 10.79
CA ALA A 394 1.28 5.68 12.12
C ALA A 394 0.87 4.33 12.74
N VAL A 395 1.33 4.06 13.97
CA VAL A 395 1.01 2.82 14.70
C VAL A 395 -0.24 3.00 15.56
N TYR A 396 -0.32 4.13 16.29
CA TYR A 396 -1.46 4.51 17.12
C TYR A 396 -2.00 5.87 16.67
N ILE A 397 -3.32 6.04 16.71
CA ILE A 397 -4.00 7.29 16.38
C ILE A 397 -5.13 7.58 17.38
N PRO A 398 -5.54 8.85 17.55
CA PRO A 398 -6.75 9.17 18.31
C PRO A 398 -7.99 8.53 17.68
N THR A 399 -8.96 8.20 18.52
CA THR A 399 -10.30 7.74 18.11
C THR A 399 -11.31 8.89 18.19
N SER A 400 -12.49 8.71 17.60
CA SER A 400 -13.60 9.66 17.77
C SER A 400 -14.08 9.81 19.22
N GLN A 401 -13.75 8.85 20.09
CA GLN A 401 -14.04 8.88 21.52
C GLN A 401 -12.89 9.43 22.36
N SER A 402 -11.73 9.73 21.75
CA SER A 402 -10.56 10.21 22.47
C SER A 402 -10.78 11.63 22.96
N GLN A 403 -10.45 11.84 24.23
CA GLN A 403 -10.54 13.14 24.91
C GLN A 403 -9.26 13.39 25.71
N VAL A 404 -8.85 14.65 25.85
CA VAL A 404 -7.70 15.02 26.64
C VAL A 404 -7.95 14.68 28.11
N GLU A 405 -7.10 13.83 28.66
CA GLU A 405 -7.12 13.40 30.05
C GLU A 405 -6.24 14.33 30.87
N SER A 406 -6.84 15.03 31.84
CA SER A 406 -6.14 15.95 32.74
C SER A 406 -6.71 15.89 34.16
N HIS A 407 -5.82 15.92 35.15
CA HIS A 407 -6.21 16.01 36.57
C HIS A 407 -6.50 17.46 37.01
N VAL A 408 -6.19 18.45 36.15
CA VAL A 408 -6.26 19.89 36.48
C VAL A 408 -7.22 20.63 35.57
N PHE A 409 -7.38 20.17 34.33
CA PHE A 409 -8.16 20.84 33.30
C PHE A 409 -9.38 19.99 32.91
N PRO A 410 -10.49 20.63 32.50
CA PRO A 410 -11.66 19.93 32.02
C PRO A 410 -11.33 19.10 30.77
N VAL A 411 -12.07 18.00 30.63
CA VAL A 411 -11.92 17.08 29.51
C VAL A 411 -12.33 17.77 28.20
N THR A 412 -11.45 17.74 27.21
CA THR A 412 -11.69 18.34 25.89
C THR A 412 -11.58 17.30 24.77
N PRO A 413 -12.48 17.30 23.77
CA PRO A 413 -12.39 16.38 22.65
C PRO A 413 -11.17 16.68 21.76
N ILE A 414 -10.58 15.64 21.18
CA ILE A 414 -9.53 15.77 20.16
C ILE A 414 -10.16 16.25 18.85
N THR A 415 -9.69 17.37 18.29
CA THR A 415 -10.29 17.97 17.09
C THR A 415 -9.23 18.50 16.11
N GLY A 416 -9.62 18.66 14.85
CA GLY A 416 -8.80 19.30 13.81
C GLY A 416 -7.47 18.60 13.60
N ALA A 417 -6.38 19.37 13.54
CA ALA A 417 -5.02 18.89 13.28
C ALA A 417 -4.54 17.81 14.26
N GLN A 418 -5.07 17.78 15.49
CA GLN A 418 -4.70 16.78 16.49
C GLN A 418 -5.10 15.34 16.10
N LEU A 419 -6.11 15.20 15.22
CA LEU A 419 -6.52 13.90 14.67
C LEU A 419 -5.53 13.34 13.64
N GLU A 420 -4.69 14.21 13.06
CA GLU A 420 -3.69 13.86 12.05
C GLU A 420 -2.31 13.61 12.67
N GLU A 421 -2.16 13.82 13.98
CA GLU A 421 -0.93 13.56 14.72
C GLU A 421 -0.89 12.14 15.28
N SER A 422 0.32 11.59 15.42
CA SER A 422 0.51 10.24 15.95
C SER A 422 1.51 10.22 17.11
N PRO A 423 1.19 9.58 18.26
CA PRO A 423 2.12 9.39 19.36
C PRO A 423 3.16 8.28 19.09
N ALA A 424 2.95 7.44 18.08
CA ALA A 424 3.89 6.38 17.75
C ALA A 424 3.87 6.04 16.25
N THR A 425 5.05 6.05 15.63
CA THR A 425 5.22 5.84 14.18
C THR A 425 6.40 4.90 13.91
N PHE A 426 6.32 4.17 12.81
CA PHE A 426 7.36 3.24 12.36
C PHE A 426 7.51 3.35 10.85
N ALA A 427 8.60 3.95 10.39
CA ALA A 427 8.88 4.19 8.97
C ALA A 427 10.04 3.35 8.46
N HIS A 428 9.90 2.90 7.22
CA HIS A 428 10.97 2.25 6.47
C HIS A 428 11.96 3.31 5.97
N VAL A 429 13.27 3.12 6.22
CA VAL A 429 14.32 4.04 5.80
C VAL A 429 15.52 3.26 5.27
N GLY A 430 15.79 3.37 3.96
CA GLY A 430 16.76 2.49 3.27
C GLY A 430 16.30 1.04 3.36
N GLU A 431 17.12 0.14 3.89
CA GLU A 431 16.76 -1.26 4.16
C GLU A 431 16.26 -1.51 5.60
N GLY A 432 16.33 -0.49 6.46
CA GLY A 432 16.01 -0.58 7.87
C GLY A 432 14.78 0.23 8.27
N TYR A 433 14.67 0.51 9.57
CA TYR A 433 13.48 1.16 10.12
C TYR A 433 13.82 2.22 11.16
N LEU A 434 13.08 3.32 11.12
CA LEU A 434 13.05 4.32 12.19
C LEU A 434 11.69 4.27 12.89
N GLY A 435 11.70 3.87 14.15
CA GLY A 435 10.57 3.93 15.06
C GLY A 435 10.66 5.13 16.00
N TYR A 436 9.52 5.73 16.31
CA TYR A 436 9.37 6.73 17.34
C TYR A 436 8.18 6.39 18.23
N VAL A 437 8.37 6.47 19.55
CA VAL A 437 7.31 6.35 20.55
C VAL A 437 7.40 7.55 21.49
N GLY A 438 6.37 8.39 21.46
CA GLY A 438 6.28 9.66 22.16
C GLY A 438 5.95 9.60 23.64
N ASP A 439 5.56 8.42 24.12
CA ASP A 439 5.07 8.22 25.49
C ASP A 439 6.17 8.43 26.54
N VAL A 440 5.83 9.16 27.60
CA VAL A 440 6.78 9.62 28.60
C VAL A 440 6.73 8.85 29.93
N ASN A 441 5.71 8.01 30.16
CA ASN A 441 5.46 7.37 31.47
C ASN A 441 5.73 5.85 31.51
N GLY A 442 6.33 5.27 30.47
CA GLY A 442 6.76 3.87 30.46
C GLY A 442 5.62 2.86 30.67
N GLU A 443 4.47 3.08 30.03
CA GLU A 443 3.30 2.20 30.05
C GLU A 443 3.68 0.80 29.57
N GLN A 444 3.11 -0.26 30.14
CA GLN A 444 3.43 -1.63 29.72
C GLN A 444 3.17 -1.83 28.22
N GLN A 445 2.11 -1.22 27.70
CA GLN A 445 1.74 -1.24 26.29
C GLN A 445 2.79 -0.54 25.43
N THR A 446 3.36 0.57 25.91
CA THR A 446 4.49 1.28 25.32
C THR A 446 5.77 0.43 25.36
N ILE A 447 6.06 -0.24 26.48
CA ILE A 447 7.20 -1.14 26.60
C ILE A 447 7.08 -2.28 25.57
N ARG A 448 5.88 -2.85 25.44
CA ARG A 448 5.59 -3.87 24.44
C ARG A 448 5.88 -3.37 23.02
N LEU A 449 5.44 -2.15 22.71
CA LEU A 449 5.65 -1.52 21.41
C LEU A 449 7.14 -1.29 21.13
N LEU A 450 7.90 -0.76 22.08
CA LEU A 450 9.35 -0.54 21.94
C LEU A 450 10.09 -1.85 21.66
N ILE A 451 9.75 -2.92 22.39
CA ILE A 451 10.33 -4.26 22.22
C ILE A 451 9.97 -4.84 20.84
N GLU A 452 8.72 -4.70 20.41
CA GLU A 452 8.24 -5.15 19.09
C GLU A 452 8.93 -4.39 17.95
N MET A 453 9.10 -3.07 18.08
CA MET A 453 9.85 -2.24 17.12
C MET A 453 11.33 -2.67 17.04
N CYS A 454 11.93 -3.05 18.17
CA CYS A 454 13.27 -3.65 18.22
C CYS A 454 13.32 -5.06 17.60
N GLY A 455 12.17 -5.67 17.29
CA GLY A 455 12.05 -7.02 16.73
C GLY A 455 12.39 -8.15 17.70
N VAL A 456 12.24 -7.90 19.00
CA VAL A 456 12.46 -8.90 20.05
C VAL A 456 11.13 -9.56 20.41
N ARG A 457 11.06 -10.89 20.35
CA ARG A 457 9.87 -11.63 20.76
C ARG A 457 9.88 -11.84 22.27
N ILE A 458 8.72 -11.64 22.90
CA ILE A 458 8.52 -11.81 24.35
C ILE A 458 7.32 -12.73 24.62
N LYS A 459 7.45 -13.58 25.63
CA LYS A 459 6.40 -14.48 26.12
C LYS A 459 5.60 -13.80 27.24
N PRO A 460 4.34 -14.23 27.51
CA PRO A 460 3.60 -13.77 28.67
C PRO A 460 4.39 -13.98 29.97
N GLY A 461 4.56 -12.93 30.76
CA GLY A 461 5.34 -12.95 32.00
C GLY A 461 6.79 -12.48 31.86
N ASP A 462 7.28 -12.26 30.63
CA ASP A 462 8.65 -11.80 30.42
C ASP A 462 8.88 -10.35 30.87
N LEU A 463 7.87 -9.47 30.80
CA LEU A 463 8.03 -8.08 31.24
C LEU A 463 8.19 -8.00 32.76
N GLY A 464 7.50 -8.88 33.50
CA GLY A 464 7.54 -8.90 34.96
C GLY A 464 6.79 -7.71 35.57
N THR A 465 7.08 -7.42 36.83
CA THR A 465 6.36 -6.38 37.60
C THR A 465 6.72 -4.98 37.13
N ARG A 466 5.70 -4.12 36.99
CA ARG A 466 5.87 -2.68 36.76
C ARG A 466 5.89 -1.94 38.09
N ASN A 467 6.86 -1.04 38.26
CA ASN A 467 6.96 -0.17 39.42
C ASN A 467 6.52 1.25 39.03
N CYS A 468 5.44 1.75 39.61
CA CYS A 468 4.96 3.11 39.38
C CYS A 468 5.11 3.93 40.65
N MET A 469 5.69 5.13 40.54
CA MET A 469 5.61 6.13 41.60
C MET A 469 4.20 6.73 41.60
N THR A 470 3.45 6.54 42.68
CA THR A 470 2.05 6.99 42.80
C THR A 470 1.91 8.29 43.58
N GLY A 471 2.95 8.72 44.29
CA GLY A 471 2.93 9.95 45.05
C GLY A 471 4.22 10.19 45.80
N VAL A 472 4.31 11.39 46.36
CA VAL A 472 5.40 11.80 47.24
C VAL A 472 4.76 12.32 48.52
N SER A 473 5.15 11.77 49.66
CA SER A 473 4.76 12.24 50.98
C SER A 473 5.94 12.93 51.65
N PHE A 474 5.69 14.06 52.30
CA PHE A 474 6.71 14.76 53.08
C PHE A 474 6.60 14.32 54.53
N GLY A 475 7.59 13.55 54.99
CA GLY A 475 7.72 13.12 56.38
C GLY A 475 8.77 13.93 57.15
N PRO A 476 8.88 13.76 58.47
CA PRO A 476 9.89 14.43 59.30
C PRO A 476 11.34 14.10 58.91
N ASN A 477 11.55 13.03 58.14
CA ASN A 477 12.86 12.59 57.64
C ASN A 477 13.12 12.97 56.17
N GLY A 478 12.26 13.79 55.56
CA GLY A 478 12.40 14.26 54.17
C GLY A 478 11.33 13.71 53.22
N MET A 479 11.64 13.75 51.93
CA MET A 479 10.76 13.36 50.83
C MET A 479 10.69 11.82 50.72
N GLU A 480 9.55 11.23 51.07
CA GLU A 480 9.28 9.78 50.91
C GLU A 480 8.48 9.53 49.64
N THR A 481 8.92 8.57 48.83
CA THR A 481 8.28 8.24 47.56
C THR A 481 7.35 7.04 47.73
N GLN A 482 6.07 7.19 47.45
CA GLN A 482 5.09 6.10 47.45
C GLN A 482 5.15 5.35 46.12
N ARG A 483 5.26 4.02 46.19
CA ARG A 483 5.41 3.13 45.03
C ARG A 483 4.32 2.08 45.01
N GLN A 484 3.74 1.83 43.84
CA GLN A 484 2.79 0.76 43.59
C GLN A 484 3.35 -0.22 42.55
N TYR A 485 3.12 -1.50 42.79
CA TYR A 485 3.59 -2.61 41.96
C TYR A 485 2.40 -3.19 41.18
N PHE A 486 2.54 -3.33 39.87
CA PHE A 486 1.52 -3.90 38.98
C PHE A 486 2.06 -5.16 38.31
N SER A 487 1.27 -6.24 38.30
CA SER A 487 1.60 -7.45 37.55
C SER A 487 1.47 -7.22 36.04
N GLU A 488 2.17 -8.04 35.26
CA GLU A 488 2.08 -7.98 33.80
C GLU A 488 0.65 -8.25 33.33
N THR A 489 0.08 -7.31 32.58
CA THR A 489 -1.24 -7.48 31.95
C THR A 489 -1.09 -8.33 30.68
N PRO A 490 -1.78 -9.47 30.54
CA PRO A 490 -1.73 -10.27 29.32
C PRO A 490 -2.35 -9.53 28.13
N LEU A 491 -2.02 -9.95 26.90
CA LEU A 491 -2.73 -9.47 25.72
C LEU A 491 -4.21 -9.86 25.80
N PRO A 492 -5.12 -9.00 25.30
CA PRO A 492 -6.48 -9.41 25.07
C PRO A 492 -6.49 -10.59 24.08
N VAL A 493 -7.35 -11.58 24.36
CA VAL A 493 -7.59 -12.68 23.44
C VAL A 493 -8.30 -12.08 22.23
N TYR A 494 -7.59 -11.97 21.12
CA TYR A 494 -8.22 -11.67 19.84
C TYR A 494 -9.11 -12.87 19.49
N PRO A 495 -10.42 -12.68 19.20
CA PRO A 495 -11.18 -13.76 18.58
C PRO A 495 -10.41 -14.20 17.33
N GLU A 496 -10.34 -15.51 17.11
CA GLU A 496 -9.72 -16.04 15.90
C GLU A 496 -10.29 -15.30 14.69
N ILE A 497 -9.41 -14.70 13.89
CA ILE A 497 -9.81 -14.20 12.58
C ILE A 497 -10.29 -15.45 11.85
N ILE A 498 -11.61 -15.54 11.64
CA ILE A 498 -12.18 -16.56 10.76
C ILE A 498 -11.56 -16.29 9.40
N VAL A 499 -10.57 -17.09 9.02
CA VAL A 499 -9.99 -17.06 7.67
C VAL A 499 -11.12 -17.44 6.74
N ARG A 500 -11.67 -16.48 6.01
CA ARG A 500 -12.79 -16.76 5.13
C ARG A 500 -12.25 -17.56 3.93
N PRO A 501 -12.87 -18.69 3.55
CA PRO A 501 -12.33 -19.59 2.53
C PRO A 501 -11.94 -18.93 1.19
N ARG A 502 -12.51 -17.76 0.87
CA ARG A 502 -12.33 -17.03 -0.39
C ARG A 502 -11.70 -15.63 -0.22
N ASP A 503 -11.00 -15.35 0.88
CA ASP A 503 -10.34 -14.04 1.09
C ASP A 503 -9.33 -13.69 -0.02
N THR A 504 -8.66 -14.69 -0.59
CA THR A 504 -7.77 -14.50 -1.75
C THR A 504 -8.51 -13.98 -2.99
N GLU A 505 -9.74 -14.43 -3.22
CA GLU A 505 -10.60 -13.97 -4.30
C GLU A 505 -11.13 -12.55 -4.05
N VAL A 506 -11.48 -12.24 -2.80
CA VAL A 506 -11.83 -10.88 -2.36
C VAL A 506 -10.68 -9.92 -2.64
N THR A 507 -9.44 -10.26 -2.24
CA THR A 507 -8.27 -9.42 -2.50
C THR A 507 -8.03 -9.26 -4.01
N ALA A 508 -8.14 -10.34 -4.78
CA ALA A 508 -7.97 -10.28 -6.24
C ALA A 508 -9.03 -9.40 -6.92
N ARG A 509 -10.30 -9.46 -6.48
CA ARG A 509 -11.38 -8.57 -6.95
C ARG A 509 -11.13 -7.13 -6.55
N ALA A 510 -10.75 -6.85 -5.30
CA ALA A 510 -10.43 -5.50 -4.87
C ALA A 510 -9.32 -4.86 -5.72
N VAL A 511 -8.27 -5.62 -6.05
CA VAL A 511 -7.20 -5.17 -6.96
C VAL A 511 -7.76 -4.85 -8.36
N ARG A 512 -8.62 -5.71 -8.92
CA ARG A 512 -9.25 -5.47 -10.23
C ARG A 512 -10.14 -4.23 -10.23
N ARG A 513 -10.99 -4.06 -9.20
CA ARG A 513 -11.84 -2.88 -9.03
C ARG A 513 -10.99 -1.60 -8.94
N LYS A 514 -9.87 -1.64 -8.20
CA LYS A 514 -8.94 -0.50 -8.10
C LYS A 514 -8.23 -0.20 -9.43
N SER A 515 -7.86 -1.23 -10.20
CA SER A 515 -7.29 -1.05 -11.55
C SER A 515 -8.32 -0.44 -12.51
N HIS A 516 -9.53 -1.02 -12.55
CA HIS A 516 -10.61 -0.53 -13.39
C HIS A 516 -11.01 0.90 -13.02
N ALA A 517 -11.14 1.22 -11.73
CA ALA A 517 -11.39 2.57 -11.27
C ALA A 517 -10.32 3.56 -11.76
N ARG A 518 -9.03 3.18 -11.73
CA ARG A 518 -7.93 4.01 -12.27
C ARG A 518 -8.04 4.20 -13.79
N GLU A 519 -8.41 3.16 -14.53
CA GLU A 519 -8.61 3.24 -15.98
C GLU A 519 -9.79 4.14 -16.34
N GLN A 520 -10.94 3.98 -15.66
CA GLN A 520 -12.11 4.85 -15.84
C GLN A 520 -11.80 6.28 -15.43
N GLN A 521 -11.01 6.49 -14.36
CA GLN A 521 -10.53 7.81 -13.97
C GLN A 521 -9.68 8.43 -15.07
N ALA A 522 -8.71 7.70 -15.63
CA ALA A 522 -7.86 8.20 -16.70
C ALA A 522 -8.68 8.56 -17.95
N LEU A 523 -9.68 7.74 -18.30
CA LEU A 523 -10.59 8.02 -19.42
C LEU A 523 -11.45 9.26 -19.15
N ALA A 524 -12.02 9.40 -17.95
CA ALA A 524 -12.80 10.57 -17.58
C ALA A 524 -11.95 11.85 -17.54
N GLU A 525 -10.70 11.78 -17.09
CA GLU A 525 -9.77 12.91 -17.14
C GLU A 525 -9.44 13.33 -18.58
N LYS A 526 -9.32 12.37 -19.50
CA LYS A 526 -9.16 12.65 -20.93
C LYS A 526 -10.41 13.34 -21.51
N LEU A 527 -11.60 12.81 -21.24
CA LEU A 527 -12.88 13.39 -21.67
C LEU A 527 -13.10 14.79 -21.08
N LYS A 528 -12.70 15.01 -19.82
CA LYS A 528 -12.70 16.34 -19.20
C LYS A 528 -11.75 17.28 -19.94
N GLN A 529 -10.56 16.82 -20.33
CA GLN A 529 -9.61 17.64 -21.07
C GLN A 529 -10.14 18.00 -22.46
N GLU A 530 -10.71 17.04 -23.18
CA GLU A 530 -11.41 17.27 -24.46
C GLU A 530 -12.53 18.32 -24.28
N GLY A 531 -13.35 18.19 -23.24
CA GLY A 531 -14.37 19.19 -22.91
C GLY A 531 -13.79 20.58 -22.60
N ASN A 532 -12.64 20.66 -21.93
CA ASN A 532 -11.95 21.92 -21.67
C ASN A 532 -11.45 22.58 -22.96
N ASP A 533 -11.03 21.78 -23.94
CA ASP A 533 -10.51 22.29 -25.21
C ASP A 533 -11.67 22.74 -26.11
N PHE A 534 -12.76 21.99 -26.21
CA PHE A 534 -14.00 22.46 -26.85
C PHE A 534 -14.54 23.74 -26.21
N TYR A 535 -14.48 23.85 -24.88
CA TYR A 535 -14.88 25.06 -24.17
C TYR A 535 -13.98 26.25 -24.53
N LYS A 536 -12.67 26.08 -24.71
CA LYS A 536 -11.81 27.18 -25.16
C LYS A 536 -12.11 27.60 -26.59
N ASP A 537 -12.47 26.64 -27.45
CA ASP A 537 -12.78 26.85 -28.85
C ASP A 537 -14.18 27.44 -29.08
N GLY A 538 -15.00 27.55 -28.02
CA GLY A 538 -16.36 28.06 -28.08
C GLY A 538 -17.41 27.05 -28.52
N ALA A 539 -17.04 25.78 -28.67
CA ALA A 539 -17.93 24.67 -28.97
C ALA A 539 -18.61 24.17 -27.68
N TRP A 540 -19.56 24.95 -27.15
CA TRP A 540 -20.15 24.70 -25.83
C TRP A 540 -20.99 23.41 -25.75
N GLU A 541 -21.64 23.01 -26.85
CA GLU A 541 -22.42 21.76 -26.93
C GLU A 541 -21.51 20.53 -26.80
N ASP A 542 -20.43 20.49 -27.58
CA ASP A 542 -19.43 19.41 -27.51
C ASP A 542 -18.72 19.37 -26.15
N ALA A 543 -18.46 20.55 -25.56
CA ALA A 543 -17.91 20.65 -24.21
C ALA A 543 -18.87 20.03 -23.16
N ALA A 544 -20.15 20.39 -23.21
CA ALA A 544 -21.15 19.84 -22.31
C ALA A 544 -21.25 18.30 -22.45
N GLU A 545 -21.27 17.80 -23.68
CA GLU A 545 -21.34 16.36 -23.94
C GLU A 545 -20.09 15.61 -23.46
N ALA A 546 -18.90 16.17 -23.65
CA ALA A 546 -17.65 15.59 -23.14
C ALA A 546 -17.64 15.52 -21.60
N TYR A 547 -18.14 16.56 -20.91
CA TYR A 547 -18.26 16.53 -19.46
C TYR A 547 -19.33 15.56 -18.97
N ARG A 548 -20.47 15.42 -19.66
CA ARG A 548 -21.48 14.38 -19.36
C ARG A 548 -20.89 12.98 -19.51
N LYS A 549 -20.13 12.72 -20.58
CA LYS A 549 -19.42 11.45 -20.77
C LYS A 549 -18.40 11.18 -19.66
N ALA A 550 -17.64 12.19 -19.24
CA ALA A 550 -16.72 12.05 -18.10
C ALA A 550 -17.45 11.69 -16.81
N ALA A 551 -18.57 12.37 -16.53
CA ALA A 551 -19.43 12.11 -15.38
C ALA A 551 -20.10 10.72 -15.44
N PHE A 552 -20.45 10.26 -16.63
CA PHE A 552 -20.98 8.90 -16.84
C PHE A 552 -19.91 7.85 -16.54
N VAL A 553 -18.70 8.03 -17.07
CA VAL A 553 -17.59 7.08 -16.94
C VAL A 553 -17.08 6.94 -15.50
N TYR A 554 -16.90 8.06 -14.79
CA TYR A 554 -16.23 8.06 -13.48
C TYR A 554 -17.04 8.69 -12.34
N GLY A 555 -18.35 8.79 -12.53
CA GLY A 555 -19.29 9.38 -11.58
C GLY A 555 -19.32 10.92 -11.64
N PRO A 556 -20.37 11.56 -11.09
CA PRO A 556 -20.60 13.01 -11.19
C PRO A 556 -19.71 13.84 -10.25
N ARG A 557 -18.38 13.77 -10.47
CA ARG A 557 -17.41 14.52 -9.68
C ARG A 557 -17.68 16.04 -9.74
N PRO A 558 -17.50 16.78 -8.64
CA PRO A 558 -17.73 18.24 -8.58
C PRO A 558 -17.09 19.01 -9.73
N VAL A 559 -15.87 18.64 -10.14
CA VAL A 559 -15.15 19.30 -11.24
C VAL A 559 -15.86 19.11 -12.58
N TYR A 560 -16.32 17.90 -12.91
CA TYR A 560 -17.02 17.61 -14.17
C TYR A 560 -18.37 18.33 -14.21
N MET A 561 -19.13 18.24 -13.11
CA MET A 561 -20.44 18.86 -12.99
C MET A 561 -20.37 20.39 -12.99
N THR A 562 -19.36 20.96 -12.33
CA THR A 562 -19.12 22.41 -12.34
C THR A 562 -18.77 22.88 -13.75
N ASN A 563 -17.89 22.17 -14.47
CA ASN A 563 -17.52 22.51 -15.84
C ASN A 563 -18.68 22.33 -16.84
N LEU A 564 -19.48 21.27 -16.69
CA LEU A 564 -20.73 21.07 -17.41
C LEU A 564 -21.66 22.28 -17.23
N ALA A 565 -21.87 22.73 -15.99
CA ALA A 565 -22.70 23.90 -15.72
C ALA A 565 -22.16 25.16 -16.42
N ALA A 566 -20.84 25.35 -16.52
CA ALA A 566 -20.30 26.49 -17.26
C ALA A 566 -20.64 26.43 -18.77
N ALA A 567 -20.54 25.25 -19.38
CA ALA A 567 -20.93 25.07 -20.79
C ALA A 567 -22.43 25.31 -20.99
N LEU A 568 -23.27 24.78 -20.10
CA LEU A 568 -24.73 24.96 -20.15
C LEU A 568 -25.17 26.42 -19.96
N LEU A 569 -24.49 27.17 -19.08
CA LEU A 569 -24.72 28.62 -18.94
C LEU A 569 -24.41 29.38 -20.24
N LYS A 570 -23.40 28.96 -21.01
CA LYS A 570 -23.11 29.57 -22.33
C LYS A 570 -24.18 29.25 -23.36
N LEU A 571 -24.80 28.07 -23.25
CA LEU A 571 -25.93 27.63 -24.09
C LEU A 571 -27.28 28.17 -23.64
N ARG A 572 -27.36 28.86 -22.50
CA ARG A 572 -28.60 29.34 -21.89
C ARG A 572 -29.57 28.22 -21.46
N LEU A 573 -29.04 27.06 -21.16
CA LEU A 573 -29.78 25.92 -20.60
C LEU A 573 -29.75 26.00 -19.07
N TRP A 574 -30.56 26.90 -18.52
CA TRP A 574 -30.47 27.30 -17.11
C TRP A 574 -30.90 26.21 -16.13
N ASP A 575 -31.99 25.50 -16.41
CA ASP A 575 -32.48 24.41 -15.56
C ASP A 575 -31.46 23.27 -15.45
N GLU A 576 -30.84 22.89 -16.57
CA GLU A 576 -29.78 21.87 -16.58
C GLU A 576 -28.51 22.34 -15.86
N ALA A 577 -28.17 23.63 -15.99
CA ALA A 577 -27.03 24.21 -15.29
C ALA A 577 -27.24 24.22 -13.77
N GLU A 578 -28.44 24.58 -13.30
CA GLU A 578 -28.81 24.48 -11.89
C GLU A 578 -28.67 23.03 -11.39
N SER A 579 -29.29 22.07 -12.09
CA SER A 579 -29.22 20.64 -11.76
C SER A 579 -27.77 20.13 -11.68
N ALA A 580 -26.92 20.52 -12.64
CA ALA A 580 -25.50 20.16 -12.61
C ALA A 580 -24.76 20.76 -11.40
N THR A 581 -25.02 22.02 -11.06
CA THR A 581 -24.41 22.65 -9.87
C THR A 581 -24.92 22.11 -8.55
N ASP A 582 -26.20 21.71 -8.47
CA ASP A 582 -26.76 21.03 -7.30
C ASP A 582 -26.06 19.69 -7.06
N ARG A 583 -25.86 18.91 -8.13
CA ARG A 583 -25.08 17.67 -8.05
C ARG A 583 -23.66 17.95 -7.56
N ALA A 584 -22.99 18.99 -8.07
CA ALA A 584 -21.66 19.36 -7.60
C ALA A 584 -21.64 19.74 -6.09
N LEU A 585 -22.63 20.50 -5.63
CA LEU A 585 -22.74 20.97 -4.24
C LEU A 585 -23.17 19.86 -3.27
N ARG A 586 -23.83 18.80 -3.74
CA ARG A 586 -24.08 17.60 -2.92
C ARG A 586 -22.79 16.88 -2.53
N TYR A 587 -21.77 16.89 -3.38
CA TYR A 587 -20.48 16.26 -3.10
C TYR A 587 -19.45 17.22 -2.50
N GLU A 588 -19.49 18.50 -2.87
CA GLU A 588 -18.64 19.54 -2.27
C GLU A 588 -19.49 20.75 -1.86
N PRO A 589 -20.09 20.72 -0.66
CA PRO A 589 -20.95 21.81 -0.18
C PRO A 589 -20.25 23.17 -0.12
N LYS A 590 -18.92 23.20 -0.02
CA LYS A 590 -18.13 24.45 0.05
C LYS A 590 -17.62 24.94 -1.32
N ASN A 591 -18.01 24.31 -2.43
CA ASN A 591 -17.52 24.69 -3.75
C ASN A 591 -18.09 26.06 -4.20
N LEU A 592 -17.26 27.10 -4.13
CA LEU A 592 -17.65 28.47 -4.48
C LEU A 592 -17.99 28.63 -5.96
N LYS A 593 -17.31 27.91 -6.85
CA LYS A 593 -17.54 27.99 -8.30
C LYS A 593 -18.89 27.39 -8.68
N ALA A 594 -19.24 26.23 -8.12
CA ALA A 594 -20.54 25.60 -8.31
C ALA A 594 -21.67 26.51 -7.78
N ARG A 595 -21.51 27.04 -6.57
CA ARG A 595 -22.50 27.94 -5.96
C ARG A 595 -22.69 29.24 -6.76
N PHE A 596 -21.59 29.86 -7.22
CA PHE A 596 -21.67 31.05 -8.06
C PHE A 596 -22.40 30.78 -9.38
N ARG A 597 -22.10 29.65 -10.05
CA ARG A 597 -22.76 29.24 -11.31
C ARG A 597 -24.24 28.93 -11.10
N ARG A 598 -24.62 28.32 -9.97
CA ARG A 598 -26.03 28.10 -9.60
C ARG A 598 -26.77 29.43 -9.41
N GLY A 599 -26.13 30.39 -8.75
CA GLY A 599 -26.68 31.74 -8.59
C GLY A 599 -26.95 32.42 -9.94
N ILE A 600 -26.06 32.26 -10.92
CA ILE A 600 -26.29 32.77 -12.29
C ILE A 600 -27.49 32.06 -12.92
N ALA A 601 -27.56 30.72 -12.89
CA ALA A 601 -28.66 29.96 -13.48
C ALA A 601 -30.02 30.38 -12.89
N ARG A 602 -30.12 30.46 -11.56
CA ARG A 602 -31.34 30.88 -10.84
C ARG A 602 -31.75 32.31 -11.16
N LYS A 603 -30.79 33.23 -11.29
CA LYS A 603 -31.06 34.61 -11.71
C LYS A 603 -31.71 34.64 -13.09
N GLU A 604 -31.19 33.87 -14.05
CA GLU A 604 -31.75 33.81 -15.42
C GLU A 604 -33.08 33.05 -15.48
N LEU A 605 -33.37 32.17 -14.52
CA LEU A 605 -34.67 31.51 -14.33
C LEU A 605 -35.71 32.40 -13.61
N GLY A 606 -35.31 33.57 -13.09
CA GLY A 606 -36.18 34.49 -12.35
C GLY A 606 -36.30 34.19 -10.85
N ASP A 607 -35.64 33.16 -10.32
CA ASP A 607 -35.55 32.93 -8.87
C ASP A 607 -34.45 33.80 -8.25
N TYR A 608 -34.72 35.11 -8.19
CA TYR A 608 -33.77 36.08 -7.67
C TYR A 608 -33.50 35.88 -6.17
N ALA A 609 -34.48 35.40 -5.41
CA ALA A 609 -34.32 35.17 -3.97
C ALA A 609 -33.29 34.07 -3.69
N ALA A 610 -33.36 32.94 -4.41
CA ALA A 610 -32.38 31.87 -4.28
C ALA A 610 -31.01 32.26 -4.86
N ALA A 611 -30.98 33.02 -5.98
CA ALA A 611 -29.75 33.54 -6.56
C ALA A 611 -28.98 34.47 -5.59
N ILE A 612 -29.69 35.38 -4.92
CA ILE A 612 -29.12 36.29 -3.91
C ILE A 612 -28.50 35.50 -2.75
N LYS A 613 -29.18 34.46 -2.26
CA LYS A 613 -28.65 33.58 -1.20
C LYS A 613 -27.33 32.93 -1.63
N ASP A 614 -27.27 32.44 -2.87
CA ASP A 614 -26.06 31.82 -3.41
C ASP A 614 -24.90 32.82 -3.55
N PHE A 615 -25.14 34.03 -4.07
CA PHE A 615 -24.12 35.07 -4.18
C PHE A 615 -23.63 35.58 -2.82
N TYR A 616 -24.52 35.76 -1.84
CA TYR A 616 -24.11 36.12 -0.48
C TYR A 616 -23.25 35.05 0.17
N SER A 617 -23.59 33.77 -0.02
CA SER A 617 -22.81 32.66 0.52
C SER A 617 -21.41 32.57 -0.12
N VAL A 618 -21.28 32.93 -1.41
CA VAL A 618 -19.98 33.12 -2.06
C VAL A 618 -19.21 34.28 -1.43
N LEU A 619 -19.82 35.46 -1.29
CA LEU A 619 -19.17 36.65 -0.73
C LEU A 619 -18.83 36.52 0.77
N ARG A 620 -19.55 35.68 1.51
CA ARG A 620 -19.22 35.38 2.91
C ARG A 620 -17.89 34.64 3.03
N GLN A 621 -17.57 33.79 2.04
CA GLN A 621 -16.35 32.97 2.02
C GLN A 621 -15.21 33.65 1.25
N ASP A 622 -15.53 34.39 0.18
CA ASP A 622 -14.61 35.21 -0.61
C ASP A 622 -15.16 36.65 -0.72
N PRO A 623 -14.90 37.50 0.29
CA PRO A 623 -15.40 38.87 0.31
C PRO A 623 -14.89 39.74 -0.84
N ASN A 624 -13.78 39.36 -1.48
CA ASN A 624 -13.15 40.12 -2.56
C ASN A 624 -13.60 39.68 -3.96
N ASN A 625 -14.58 38.78 -4.05
CA ASN A 625 -15.09 38.30 -5.32
C ASN A 625 -15.87 39.40 -6.08
N GLY A 626 -15.17 40.11 -6.98
CA GLY A 626 -15.76 41.19 -7.78
C GLY A 626 -16.95 40.74 -8.62
N ALA A 627 -16.86 39.56 -9.24
CA ALA A 627 -17.92 39.01 -10.09
C ALA A 627 -19.19 38.71 -9.29
N ALA A 628 -19.08 38.07 -8.13
CA ALA A 628 -20.23 37.81 -7.24
C ALA A 628 -20.89 39.09 -6.74
N ARG A 629 -20.10 40.14 -6.48
CA ARG A 629 -20.64 41.46 -6.08
C ARG A 629 -21.42 42.12 -7.22
N THR A 630 -20.90 42.07 -8.44
CA THR A 630 -21.58 42.61 -9.63
C THR A 630 -22.88 41.87 -9.91
N GLU A 631 -22.86 40.53 -9.90
CA GLU A 631 -24.06 39.72 -10.13
C GLU A 631 -25.10 39.90 -9.02
N LEU A 632 -24.68 40.01 -7.75
CA LEU A 632 -25.58 40.31 -6.64
C LEU A 632 -26.27 41.67 -6.82
N ALA A 633 -25.53 42.72 -7.18
CA ALA A 633 -26.09 44.05 -7.43
C ALA A 633 -27.07 44.05 -8.61
N ALA A 634 -26.75 43.33 -9.69
CA ALA A 634 -27.65 43.17 -10.83
C ALA A 634 -28.94 42.42 -10.44
N THR A 635 -28.81 41.33 -9.67
CA THR A 635 -29.94 40.51 -9.21
C THR A 635 -30.86 41.29 -8.26
N LEU A 636 -30.30 42.06 -7.32
CA LEU A 636 -31.07 42.92 -6.43
C LEU A 636 -31.83 44.01 -7.19
N SER A 637 -31.23 44.57 -8.24
CA SER A 637 -31.88 45.55 -9.11
C SER A 637 -33.08 44.93 -9.84
N LEU A 638 -32.92 43.73 -10.39
CA LEU A 638 -33.99 42.97 -11.05
C LEU A 638 -35.12 42.59 -10.07
N GLN A 639 -34.77 42.12 -8.86
CA GLN A 639 -35.74 41.79 -7.81
C GLN A 639 -36.55 43.02 -7.39
N SER A 640 -35.91 44.18 -7.26
CA SER A 640 -36.58 45.44 -6.91
C SER A 640 -37.51 45.97 -8.00
N ALA A 641 -37.28 45.59 -9.26
CA ALA A 641 -38.15 45.91 -10.38
C ALA A 641 -39.39 44.99 -10.46
N GLU A 642 -39.28 43.75 -9.95
CA GLU A 642 -40.38 42.76 -9.95
C GLU A 642 -41.23 42.74 -8.67
N SER A 643 -40.77 43.29 -7.53
CA SER A 643 -41.50 43.21 -6.27
C SER A 643 -41.34 44.44 -5.37
N GLY A 644 -42.39 45.24 -5.27
CA GLY A 644 -42.61 46.21 -4.19
C GLY A 644 -42.95 45.56 -2.84
N TYR A 645 -42.26 44.47 -2.45
CA TYR A 645 -42.48 43.80 -1.17
C TYR A 645 -41.17 43.23 -0.60
N SER A 646 -40.88 43.59 0.65
CA SER A 646 -39.72 43.14 1.42
C SER A 646 -40.12 41.98 2.33
N ILE A 647 -39.31 40.91 2.41
CA ILE A 647 -39.26 40.09 3.63
C ILE A 647 -37.84 39.55 3.91
N ALA A 648 -37.45 39.74 5.17
CA ALA A 648 -36.33 39.13 5.85
C ALA A 648 -36.56 37.64 6.18
N ALA A 649 -35.46 36.87 6.18
CA ALA A 649 -35.24 35.64 6.95
C ALA A 649 -36.33 34.54 6.96
N VAL A 650 -36.10 33.46 6.20
CA VAL A 650 -36.30 32.08 6.69
C VAL A 650 -35.15 31.22 6.16
N VAL A 651 -34.38 30.66 7.10
CA VAL A 651 -33.45 29.56 6.89
C VAL A 651 -34.30 28.29 6.92
N ASP A 652 -34.38 27.59 5.80
CA ASP A 652 -34.88 26.23 5.76
C ASP A 652 -33.84 25.37 5.05
N GLU A 653 -33.28 24.41 5.79
CA GLU A 653 -32.29 23.41 5.36
C GLU A 653 -33.01 22.14 4.84
N SER A 654 -34.18 22.29 4.23
CA SER A 654 -34.92 21.17 3.66
C SER A 654 -34.42 20.84 2.25
N ARG A 655 -33.73 19.69 2.19
CA ARG A 655 -33.24 18.96 1.03
C ARG A 655 -34.39 18.69 0.02
N PRO A 656 -34.23 18.96 -1.29
CA PRO A 656 -35.23 18.56 -2.27
C PRO A 656 -35.35 17.03 -2.31
N GLU A 657 -36.57 16.56 -2.07
CA GLU A 657 -36.99 15.19 -2.33
C GLU A 657 -37.08 14.93 -3.85
N ASN A 658 -36.77 13.68 -4.17
CA ASN A 658 -36.72 12.99 -5.46
C ASN A 658 -37.54 13.57 -6.62
N GLU A 659 -36.94 13.54 -7.82
CA GLU A 659 -37.30 12.57 -8.86
C GLU A 659 -36.14 12.37 -9.86
N ASP A 660 -36.09 11.17 -10.43
CA ASP A 660 -35.28 10.67 -11.55
C ASP A 660 -33.80 10.22 -11.35
N ALA A 661 -33.75 8.91 -11.07
CA ALA A 661 -33.10 7.87 -11.86
C ALA A 661 -31.55 7.79 -11.89
N CYS A 662 -31.06 6.94 -10.97
CA CYS A 662 -30.01 5.94 -11.18
C CYS A 662 -28.90 6.30 -12.17
N SER A 663 -27.88 7.04 -11.72
CA SER A 663 -26.61 7.15 -12.44
C SER A 663 -25.41 6.99 -11.50
N ASP A 664 -25.41 5.97 -10.64
CA ASP A 664 -24.21 5.65 -9.86
C ASP A 664 -23.84 4.17 -10.02
N ILE A 665 -22.52 3.95 -10.07
CA ILE A 665 -21.76 2.69 -10.11
C ILE A 665 -21.37 2.20 -11.52
N LEU A 666 -20.50 2.95 -12.19
CA LEU A 666 -19.57 2.41 -13.21
C LEU A 666 -18.12 2.32 -12.69
N THR A 667 -17.83 2.95 -11.56
CA THR A 667 -16.46 3.14 -11.05
C THR A 667 -15.89 1.91 -10.34
N GLU A 668 -16.73 1.08 -9.72
CA GLU A 668 -16.29 0.00 -8.82
C GLU A 668 -16.48 -1.42 -9.38
N SER A 669 -16.96 -1.54 -10.63
CA SER A 669 -17.17 -2.85 -11.23
C SER A 669 -15.91 -3.39 -11.90
N ASP A 670 -15.60 -4.68 -11.71
CA ASP A 670 -14.55 -5.39 -12.45
C ASP A 670 -15.09 -6.13 -13.68
N SER A 671 -16.01 -5.53 -14.46
CA SER A 671 -16.40 -5.91 -15.83
C SER A 671 -16.95 -7.33 -16.11
N SER A 672 -16.81 -8.29 -15.19
CA SER A 672 -17.48 -9.62 -15.25
C SER A 672 -18.95 -9.53 -14.86
N ASP A 673 -19.33 -8.41 -14.24
CA ASP A 673 -20.62 -8.25 -13.55
C ASP A 673 -21.60 -7.34 -14.34
N PHE A 674 -21.22 -6.85 -15.53
CA PHE A 674 -21.93 -5.81 -16.29
C PHE A 674 -22.29 -6.21 -17.73
N ALA A 675 -22.76 -7.44 -17.94
CA ALA A 675 -23.15 -7.89 -19.28
C ALA A 675 -24.44 -7.22 -19.79
N ILE A 676 -25.37 -6.86 -18.90
CA ILE A 676 -26.68 -6.30 -19.25
C ILE A 676 -27.00 -5.15 -18.27
N VAL A 677 -27.16 -3.94 -18.81
CA VAL A 677 -27.57 -2.73 -18.08
C VAL A 677 -29.04 -2.45 -18.42
N GLY A 678 -29.89 -2.25 -17.40
CA GLY A 678 -31.32 -1.95 -17.57
C GLY A 678 -32.27 -3.10 -17.24
N ASP A 679 -33.57 -2.85 -17.38
CA ASP A 679 -34.65 -3.83 -17.15
C ASP A 679 -34.67 -4.92 -18.21
N SER A 680 -33.86 -5.95 -17.99
CA SER A 680 -34.00 -7.22 -18.68
C SER A 680 -35.14 -8.05 -18.07
N ASP A 681 -36.10 -8.48 -18.89
CA ASP A 681 -37.20 -9.40 -18.50
C ASP A 681 -36.72 -10.74 -17.90
N MET A 682 -35.44 -11.06 -18.04
CA MET A 682 -34.84 -12.36 -17.66
C MET A 682 -34.47 -12.48 -16.17
N GLY A 683 -34.44 -11.39 -15.40
CA GLY A 683 -34.09 -11.40 -13.97
C GLY A 683 -32.59 -11.57 -13.65
N VAL A 684 -32.26 -11.70 -12.36
CA VAL A 684 -30.89 -11.79 -11.82
C VAL A 684 -30.30 -13.20 -11.94
N CYS A 685 -28.99 -13.30 -12.17
CA CYS A 685 -28.30 -14.59 -12.33
C CYS A 685 -28.09 -15.29 -10.99
N LYS A 686 -28.88 -16.35 -10.73
CA LYS A 686 -28.73 -17.18 -9.54
C LYS A 686 -27.34 -17.84 -9.45
N SER A 687 -26.82 -18.39 -10.55
CA SER A 687 -25.50 -19.04 -10.55
C SER A 687 -24.39 -18.07 -10.16
N HIS A 688 -24.41 -16.82 -10.66
CA HIS A 688 -23.47 -15.77 -10.26
C HIS A 688 -23.48 -15.52 -8.75
N ASN A 689 -24.68 -15.40 -8.16
CA ASN A 689 -24.83 -15.08 -6.74
C ASN A 689 -24.55 -16.26 -5.79
N HIS A 690 -24.47 -17.49 -6.28
CA HIS A 690 -24.27 -18.68 -5.44
C HIS A 690 -22.96 -19.42 -5.75
N GLN A 691 -22.83 -19.95 -6.97
CA GLN A 691 -21.76 -20.90 -7.35
C GLN A 691 -20.73 -20.32 -8.34
N GLY A 692 -20.93 -19.09 -8.80
CA GLY A 692 -20.20 -18.48 -9.91
C GLY A 692 -20.84 -18.78 -11.28
N CYS A 693 -20.82 -17.80 -12.17
CA CYS A 693 -21.36 -17.93 -13.53
C CYS A 693 -20.28 -18.37 -14.51
N ALA A 694 -20.52 -19.46 -15.26
CA ALA A 694 -19.60 -19.96 -16.29
C ALA A 694 -19.67 -19.18 -17.62
N GLU A 695 -20.79 -18.49 -17.87
CA GLU A 695 -21.07 -17.78 -19.13
C GLU A 695 -20.44 -16.38 -19.18
N GLY A 696 -19.91 -15.88 -18.06
CA GLY A 696 -19.24 -14.59 -17.96
C GLY A 696 -20.05 -13.45 -18.58
N ARG A 697 -19.46 -12.73 -19.55
CA ARG A 697 -20.10 -11.60 -20.25
C ARG A 697 -21.17 -12.02 -21.28
N GLN A 698 -21.31 -13.31 -21.57
CA GLN A 698 -22.34 -13.84 -22.47
C GLN A 698 -23.58 -14.33 -21.70
N CYS A 699 -23.58 -14.19 -20.37
CA CYS A 699 -24.71 -14.57 -19.54
C CYS A 699 -25.96 -13.76 -19.93
N ARG A 700 -27.07 -14.47 -20.16
CA ARG A 700 -28.38 -13.88 -20.49
C ARG A 700 -29.10 -13.29 -19.27
N TYR A 701 -28.59 -13.50 -18.07
CA TYR A 701 -29.13 -13.02 -16.80
C TYR A 701 -28.28 -11.89 -16.22
N ARG A 702 -28.90 -10.97 -15.47
CA ARG A 702 -28.23 -9.80 -14.91
C ARG A 702 -27.26 -10.18 -13.78
N HIS A 703 -26.02 -9.71 -13.85
CA HIS A 703 -25.03 -9.83 -12.76
C HIS A 703 -24.93 -8.54 -11.91
N ALA A 704 -25.47 -7.42 -12.40
CA ALA A 704 -25.49 -6.14 -11.69
C ALA A 704 -26.40 -6.19 -10.45
N GLY A 705 -26.10 -5.35 -9.46
CA GLY A 705 -26.96 -5.15 -8.30
C GLY A 705 -28.27 -4.45 -8.68
N ASP A 706 -29.24 -4.52 -7.78
CA ASP A 706 -30.55 -3.88 -7.94
C ASP A 706 -31.06 -3.38 -6.59
N ASN A 707 -32.32 -2.94 -6.57
CA ASN A 707 -32.92 -2.30 -5.40
C ASN A 707 -33.26 -3.29 -4.27
N PHE A 708 -33.11 -4.59 -4.51
CA PHE A 708 -33.49 -5.67 -3.60
C PHE A 708 -32.27 -6.40 -3.03
N SER A 709 -31.06 -5.90 -3.31
CA SER A 709 -29.82 -6.55 -2.93
C SER A 709 -28.71 -5.58 -2.50
N VAL A 710 -27.78 -6.11 -1.70
CA VAL A 710 -26.53 -5.46 -1.28
C VAL A 710 -25.36 -6.20 -1.91
N ARG A 711 -24.28 -5.50 -2.28
CA ARG A 711 -23.11 -6.16 -2.87
C ARG A 711 -22.11 -6.58 -1.81
N ASP A 712 -21.67 -7.83 -1.90
CA ASP A 712 -20.56 -8.31 -1.09
C ASP A 712 -19.18 -8.04 -1.77
N MET A 713 -18.11 -8.28 -1.02
CA MET A 713 -16.74 -8.12 -1.51
C MET A 713 -16.37 -9.11 -2.63
N LEU A 714 -17.16 -10.17 -2.84
CA LEU A 714 -17.06 -11.08 -3.97
C LEU A 714 -17.87 -10.61 -5.19
N GLY A 715 -18.66 -9.54 -5.10
CA GLY A 715 -19.49 -9.06 -6.21
C GLY A 715 -20.79 -9.84 -6.41
N ARG A 716 -21.20 -10.62 -5.40
CA ARG A 716 -22.51 -11.28 -5.36
C ARG A 716 -23.56 -10.29 -4.84
N ASN A 717 -24.79 -10.45 -5.31
CA ASN A 717 -25.95 -9.73 -4.80
C ASN A 717 -26.51 -10.51 -3.60
N VAL A 718 -26.39 -9.95 -2.40
CA VAL A 718 -26.92 -10.47 -1.13
C VAL A 718 -28.35 -9.98 -0.94
N CYS A 719 -29.28 -10.87 -0.57
CA CYS A 719 -30.69 -10.55 -0.45
C CYS A 719 -30.96 -9.55 0.68
N LEU A 720 -31.61 -8.42 0.38
CA LEU A 720 -31.95 -7.43 1.40
C LEU A 720 -32.97 -7.96 2.41
N MET A 721 -34.01 -8.65 1.94
CA MET A 721 -35.06 -9.22 2.80
C MET A 721 -34.53 -10.34 3.70
N TRP A 722 -33.47 -11.02 3.29
CA TRP A 722 -32.80 -12.00 4.14
C TRP A 722 -32.04 -11.31 5.28
N LEU A 723 -31.32 -10.23 5.00
CA LEU A 723 -30.67 -9.41 6.04
C LEU A 723 -31.69 -8.86 7.05
N LEU A 724 -32.89 -8.54 6.57
CA LEU A 724 -34.03 -8.08 7.38
C LEU A 724 -34.84 -9.23 8.02
N GLY A 725 -34.46 -10.49 7.80
CA GLY A 725 -35.06 -11.66 8.45
C GLY A 725 -36.44 -12.06 7.93
N THR A 726 -36.82 -11.62 6.73
CA THR A 726 -38.17 -11.81 6.16
C THR A 726 -38.18 -12.36 4.73
N CYS A 727 -37.06 -12.88 4.23
CA CYS A 727 -37.00 -13.47 2.87
C CYS A 727 -37.90 -14.69 2.73
N ARG A 728 -38.79 -14.68 1.72
CA ARG A 728 -39.76 -15.75 1.44
C ARG A 728 -39.21 -16.96 0.67
N TYR A 729 -38.05 -16.84 0.05
CA TYR A 729 -37.51 -17.86 -0.87
C TYR A 729 -36.46 -18.77 -0.24
N ASP A 730 -35.90 -18.38 0.91
CA ASP A 730 -34.83 -19.09 1.61
C ASP A 730 -33.75 -19.64 0.64
N GLN A 731 -33.46 -20.95 0.64
CA GLN A 731 -32.46 -21.56 -0.27
C GLN A 731 -32.83 -21.49 -1.77
N GLY A 732 -34.10 -21.19 -2.09
CA GLY A 732 -34.59 -20.94 -3.43
C GLY A 732 -34.20 -19.58 -4.00
N CYS A 733 -33.77 -18.63 -3.16
CA CYS A 733 -33.55 -17.23 -3.54
C CYS A 733 -32.51 -17.07 -4.67
N SER A 734 -32.79 -16.16 -5.60
CA SER A 734 -31.85 -15.82 -6.69
C SER A 734 -30.67 -14.98 -6.22
N TYR A 735 -30.78 -14.37 -5.03
CA TYR A 735 -29.72 -13.65 -4.34
C TYR A 735 -29.03 -14.55 -3.31
N ASN A 736 -27.83 -14.16 -2.90
CA ASN A 736 -27.03 -14.85 -1.91
C ASN A 736 -27.58 -14.61 -0.49
N HIS A 737 -27.59 -15.64 0.35
CA HIS A 737 -27.96 -15.59 1.78
C HIS A 737 -26.72 -15.87 2.65
N ASP A 738 -25.66 -15.12 2.39
CA ASP A 738 -24.38 -15.25 3.10
C ASP A 738 -23.76 -13.85 3.24
N ASP A 739 -23.58 -13.43 4.50
CA ASP A 739 -23.06 -12.13 4.92
C ASP A 739 -21.55 -12.15 5.19
N THR A 740 -20.91 -13.33 5.10
CA THR A 740 -19.48 -13.56 5.40
C THR A 740 -18.56 -12.55 4.70
N TYR A 741 -18.93 -12.14 3.49
CA TYR A 741 -18.16 -11.22 2.65
C TYR A 741 -18.77 -9.83 2.52
N LEU A 742 -19.79 -9.48 3.32
CA LEU A 742 -20.25 -8.10 3.37
C LEU A 742 -19.15 -7.19 3.95
N PRO A 743 -19.03 -5.94 3.47
CA PRO A 743 -18.11 -4.96 4.04
C PRO A 743 -18.33 -4.75 5.53
N THR A 744 -17.27 -4.50 6.29
CA THR A 744 -17.31 -4.33 7.74
C THR A 744 -17.90 -3.00 8.22
N ARG A 745 -18.32 -2.11 7.30
CA ARG A 745 -18.73 -0.73 7.59
C ARG A 745 -20.05 -0.30 6.92
N GLY A 746 -20.98 -1.24 6.69
CA GLY A 746 -22.33 -0.91 6.21
C GLY A 746 -23.39 -0.85 7.31
N TRP A 747 -24.61 -0.43 6.98
CA TRP A 747 -25.74 -0.43 7.93
C TRP A 747 -26.07 -1.83 8.46
N TRP A 748 -25.73 -2.88 7.72
CA TRP A 748 -25.84 -4.28 8.17
C TRP A 748 -24.86 -4.65 9.28
N ALA A 749 -23.80 -3.86 9.51
CA ALA A 749 -22.86 -4.02 10.61
C ALA A 749 -23.21 -3.16 11.84
N ASP A 750 -24.23 -2.31 11.73
CA ASP A 750 -24.76 -1.48 12.82
C ASP A 750 -26.00 -2.17 13.41
N GLU A 751 -25.83 -2.87 14.53
CA GLU A 751 -26.90 -3.66 15.15
C GLU A 751 -28.14 -2.84 15.47
N TRP A 752 -27.96 -1.57 15.86
CA TRP A 752 -29.08 -0.69 16.20
C TRP A 752 -29.88 -0.30 14.95
N LYS A 753 -29.21 0.09 13.87
CA LYS A 753 -29.89 0.40 12.59
C LYS A 753 -30.58 -0.83 12.03
N LEU A 754 -29.89 -1.97 12.02
CA LEU A 754 -30.42 -3.23 11.51
C LEU A 754 -31.68 -3.66 12.30
N ALA A 755 -31.65 -3.56 13.63
CA ALA A 755 -32.81 -3.85 14.48
C ALA A 755 -33.99 -2.92 14.17
N ARG A 756 -33.75 -1.61 14.06
CA ARG A 756 -34.79 -0.63 13.71
C ARG A 756 -35.43 -0.93 12.35
N MET A 757 -34.63 -1.29 11.36
CA MET A 757 -35.13 -1.62 10.02
C MET A 757 -35.98 -2.90 10.02
N ARG A 758 -35.57 -3.91 10.80
CA ARG A 758 -36.37 -5.12 11.00
C ARG A 758 -37.72 -4.79 11.65
N ASP A 759 -37.71 -3.94 12.67
CA ASP A 759 -38.95 -3.49 13.33
C ASP A 759 -39.86 -2.71 12.38
N ASP A 760 -39.31 -1.82 11.55
CA ASP A 760 -40.08 -1.08 10.55
C ASP A 760 -40.77 -2.02 9.55
N VAL A 761 -40.05 -3.03 9.04
CA VAL A 761 -40.63 -4.08 8.17
C VAL A 761 -41.73 -4.85 8.89
N GLN A 762 -41.48 -5.30 10.12
CA GLN A 762 -42.47 -6.05 10.91
C GLN A 762 -43.71 -5.20 11.21
N ASN A 763 -43.56 -3.91 11.47
CA ASN A 763 -44.67 -3.00 11.69
C ASN A 763 -45.54 -2.85 10.44
N LEU A 764 -44.94 -2.79 9.24
CA LEU A 764 -45.71 -2.73 7.99
C LEU A 764 -46.49 -4.02 7.73
N LEU A 765 -45.86 -5.18 7.99
CA LEU A 765 -46.55 -6.46 7.89
C LEU A 765 -47.72 -6.57 8.89
N ARG A 766 -47.56 -6.06 10.12
CA ARG A 766 -48.66 -5.98 11.11
C ARG A 766 -49.79 -5.05 10.70
N GLN A 767 -49.51 -4.04 9.88
CA GLN A 767 -50.52 -3.13 9.31
C GLN A 767 -51.30 -3.78 8.15
N GLY A 768 -51.00 -5.04 7.80
CA GLY A 768 -51.73 -5.81 6.78
C GLY A 768 -51.15 -5.72 5.38
N LEU A 769 -50.03 -5.02 5.19
CA LEU A 769 -49.33 -5.00 3.90
C LEU A 769 -48.74 -6.39 3.60
N GLN A 770 -48.86 -6.81 2.35
CA GLN A 770 -48.20 -8.01 1.84
C GLN A 770 -46.69 -7.77 1.71
N LEU A 771 -45.91 -8.83 1.82
CA LEU A 771 -44.44 -8.76 1.74
C LEU A 771 -43.95 -8.13 0.43
N GLU A 772 -44.64 -8.40 -0.69
CA GLU A 772 -44.34 -7.80 -2.01
C GLU A 772 -44.56 -6.27 -2.01
N GLU A 773 -45.58 -5.79 -1.31
CA GLU A 773 -45.83 -4.35 -1.18
C GLU A 773 -44.74 -3.70 -0.34
N VAL A 774 -44.33 -4.37 0.75
CA VAL A 774 -43.23 -3.90 1.61
C VAL A 774 -41.91 -3.87 0.84
N GLU A 775 -41.57 -4.92 0.07
CA GLU A 775 -40.36 -4.99 -0.77
C GLU A 775 -40.28 -3.82 -1.76
N ASN A 776 -41.40 -3.47 -2.40
CA ASN A 776 -41.46 -2.37 -3.38
C ASN A 776 -41.37 -0.97 -2.74
N MET A 777 -41.61 -0.83 -1.43
CA MET A 777 -41.52 0.44 -0.71
C MET A 777 -40.09 0.75 -0.19
N ILE A 778 -39.24 -0.27 -0.03
CA ILE A 778 -37.86 -0.11 0.43
C ILE A 778 -37.06 0.91 -0.41
N PRO A 779 -37.08 0.85 -1.76
CA PRO A 779 -36.41 1.81 -2.64
C PRO A 779 -36.63 3.28 -2.33
N SER A 780 -37.86 3.66 -2.00
CA SER A 780 -38.31 5.05 -1.90
C SER A 780 -38.29 5.57 -0.47
N ARG A 781 -38.50 4.69 0.51
CA ARG A 781 -38.59 5.07 1.93
C ARG A 781 -37.24 5.29 2.59
N TRP A 782 -36.17 4.73 2.03
CA TRP A 782 -34.84 4.73 2.65
C TRP A 782 -33.70 5.19 1.71
N PRO A 783 -33.77 6.42 1.18
CA PRO A 783 -32.93 6.89 0.07
C PRO A 783 -31.44 7.07 0.41
N THR A 784 -31.05 7.23 1.69
CA THR A 784 -29.64 7.39 2.08
C THR A 784 -28.85 6.09 2.05
N TRP A 785 -29.48 4.93 2.17
CA TRP A 785 -28.75 3.65 2.34
C TRP A 785 -28.32 3.01 1.02
N ARG A 786 -28.85 3.47 -0.12
CA ARG A 786 -28.31 3.10 -1.45
C ARG A 786 -26.90 3.61 -1.67
N GLN A 787 -26.54 4.73 -1.06
CA GLN A 787 -25.19 5.28 -1.10
C GLN A 787 -24.18 4.36 -0.36
N ASP A 788 -24.66 3.61 0.64
CA ASP A 788 -23.85 2.66 1.41
C ASP A 788 -23.80 1.25 0.79
N ALA A 789 -24.70 0.91 -0.15
CA ALA A 789 -24.87 -0.44 -0.69
C ALA A 789 -23.67 -0.95 -1.53
N TRP A 790 -22.77 -0.03 -1.91
CA TRP A 790 -21.52 -0.31 -2.63
C TRP A 790 -20.28 0.26 -1.93
N ALA A 791 -20.40 0.84 -0.73
CA ALA A 791 -19.27 1.47 -0.06
C ALA A 791 -18.21 0.44 0.41
N VAL A 792 -17.31 0.03 -0.50
CA VAL A 792 -15.97 -0.43 -0.13
C VAL A 792 -15.16 0.83 0.16
N ALA A 793 -14.61 0.91 1.36
CA ALA A 793 -13.93 2.08 1.90
C ALA A 793 -12.95 2.73 0.92
N GLU A 794 -13.31 3.88 0.35
CA GLU A 794 -12.38 4.94 -0.03
C GLU A 794 -13.02 6.33 -0.24
N ASN A 795 -14.35 6.50 -0.29
CA ASN A 795 -14.95 7.83 -0.49
C ASN A 795 -16.23 8.10 0.31
N TYR A 796 -16.10 8.28 1.62
CA TYR A 796 -16.98 9.16 2.39
C TYR A 796 -16.13 9.86 3.44
N ARG A 797 -15.63 11.05 3.07
CA ARG A 797 -15.33 12.10 4.05
C ARG A 797 -16.61 12.89 4.21
N GLU A 798 -17.22 12.80 5.37
CA GLU A 798 -17.92 13.89 6.05
C GLU A 798 -18.13 13.55 7.53
#